data_AF-A0A927NLM7-F1
#
_entry.id   AF-A0A927NLM7-F1
#
_cell.length_a   1.000
_cell.length_b   1.000
_cell.length_c   1.000
_cell.angle_alpha   90.00
_cell.angle_beta   90.00
_cell.angle_gamma   90.00
#
_symmetry.space_group_name_H-M   'P 1'
#
loop_
_entity.id
_entity.type
_entity.pdbx_description
1 polymer ?
#
loop_
_entity_poly.entity_id
_entity_poly.type
_entity_poly.pdbx_seq_one_letter_code
_entity_poly.pdbx_strand_id
1 'polypeptide(L)'
;MAEEIGVSTAEYHQAEAGTLDFAFTFLYRCAGALGIDVSELISGKSATLTTCQVVRKGEGLPLEPRDGFAYYNLASLKKDKLSQPYFCIAKHSYTLENSPISLTQHAGEEFDYVVKGTLKVQVGDRIEFLREGDCIYYDSTKPHGMVAIGCDCEFVAVVVHGTNEEFKLPHEIHEVYEKDNDVDYDYSKCVYHKFVKVKENKQGHLEDIKFTPTQNFNFGFDVVDAIADKAPNKRAMLWLSKDKEVKDFSFWDIKKLSNQAANYFKSKGIKKGDKVMLVLQRRYQFWIAIVALHKIGAVVIPATHLLVKHDLEYRFQAAGVKAIVATNENDIPNQVDMACETSPTLQIKMLVGDHREGWDNFDDGIATQSTVFDRPTGDDDVTNSDHMLMYFTSGTTGYPKITAHNFLYPLGHLVTARYWHHVDPNGLHFTISDTGWGKAVWGKLYGQWLCEAPVFTYDFTKFEAQDILPLFKKYNITTFCAPPTMYRFFIKEDLSQYDLSSLRHTTIAGEALNPEVYDQWLKATGLKLTEGFGQTETTLVLANLLGTEPKPGSMGKPSPQYSVDLLDPDGNSVKVGETGEICIRTRYGAPCGLFSCYYRDEEKTNFAWNNDIYHTGDQAWRDEDGYYWYVGRTDDVIKSSGYRIGPFEIESVIMELPYVLECAVTGVPDPVRGQVVKATVVLTKGTEPSEELKKEIQHYVKIHTAPYKYPRVVEFVDCLPKTISGKIRRVELRGESKK
;
A
#
# COMPACT_ATOMS: atom_id res chain seq x y z
N MET A 1 -8.50 47.11 6.19
CA MET A 1 -7.51 46.03 6.40
C MET A 1 -7.16 45.75 7.86
N ALA A 2 -6.34 46.52 8.60
CA ALA A 2 -5.99 46.16 10.00
C ALA A 2 -7.22 45.94 10.92
N GLU A 3 -8.17 46.87 10.86
CA GLU A 3 -9.46 46.79 11.57
C GLU A 3 -10.32 45.60 11.10
N GLU A 4 -10.27 45.30 9.81
CA GLU A 4 -11.07 44.28 9.13
C GLU A 4 -10.57 42.85 9.40
N ILE A 5 -9.27 42.68 9.58
CA ILE A 5 -8.64 41.41 9.97
C ILE A 5 -8.45 41.30 11.49
N GLY A 6 -8.94 42.27 12.26
CA GLY A 6 -8.96 42.24 13.73
C GLY A 6 -7.57 42.21 14.37
N VAL A 7 -6.61 43.00 13.85
CA VAL A 7 -5.27 43.18 14.42
C VAL A 7 -5.01 44.66 14.70
N SER A 8 -4.05 44.97 15.58
CA SER A 8 -3.70 46.37 15.86
C SER A 8 -3.04 47.03 14.65
N THR A 9 -3.24 48.33 14.45
CA THR A 9 -2.59 49.09 13.35
C THR A 9 -1.07 49.00 13.42
N ALA A 10 -0.49 48.94 14.62
CA ALA A 10 0.95 48.78 14.82
C ALA A 10 1.46 47.40 14.36
N GLU A 11 0.73 46.34 14.67
CA GLU A 11 1.04 44.96 14.26
C GLU A 11 0.89 44.77 12.75
N TYR A 12 -0.17 45.37 12.15
CA TYR A 12 -0.36 45.39 10.71
C TYR A 12 0.81 46.07 9.98
N HIS A 13 1.26 47.24 10.46
CA HIS A 13 2.39 47.94 9.85
C HIS A 13 3.72 47.21 10.02
N GLN A 14 3.93 46.45 11.10
CA GLN A 14 5.11 45.61 11.25
C GLN A 14 5.10 44.44 10.27
N ALA A 15 3.93 43.80 10.08
CA ALA A 15 3.73 42.75 9.09
C ALA A 15 3.94 43.27 7.66
N GLU A 16 3.37 44.43 7.33
CA GLU A 16 3.52 45.09 6.03
C GLU A 16 4.98 45.50 5.73
N ALA A 17 5.71 45.94 6.75
CA ALA A 17 7.13 46.26 6.63
C ALA A 17 8.05 45.03 6.58
N GLY A 18 7.50 43.81 6.68
CA GLY A 18 8.27 42.56 6.70
C GLY A 18 9.13 42.38 7.97
N THR A 19 8.79 43.09 9.04
CA THR A 19 9.51 42.99 10.34
C THR A 19 8.82 42.04 11.32
N LEU A 20 7.65 41.51 10.95
CA LEU A 20 6.90 40.48 11.66
C LEU A 20 6.55 39.35 10.67
N ASP A 21 6.85 38.10 11.02
CA ASP A 21 6.45 36.95 10.21
C ASP A 21 4.93 36.84 10.16
N PHE A 22 4.38 36.57 8.96
CA PHE A 22 2.94 36.43 8.80
C PHE A 22 2.45 35.12 9.43
N ALA A 23 1.66 35.22 10.49
CA ALA A 23 0.89 34.09 10.97
C ALA A 23 -0.15 33.68 9.91
N PHE A 24 -0.43 32.38 9.76
CA PHE A 24 -1.45 31.91 8.82
C PHE A 24 -2.81 32.57 9.05
N THR A 25 -3.18 32.84 10.31
CA THR A 25 -4.41 33.57 10.67
C THR A 25 -4.43 35.01 10.14
N PHE A 26 -3.27 35.67 10.05
CA PHE A 26 -3.16 36.99 9.43
C PHE A 26 -3.41 36.90 7.92
N LEU A 27 -2.74 35.95 7.24
CA LEU A 27 -2.90 35.73 5.80
C LEU A 27 -4.31 35.28 5.43
N TYR A 28 -4.90 34.37 6.21
CA TYR A 28 -6.26 33.89 6.02
C TYR A 28 -7.30 35.00 6.15
N ARG A 29 -7.16 35.88 7.16
CA ARG A 29 -8.06 37.02 7.32
C ARG A 29 -7.86 38.08 6.23
N CYS A 30 -6.62 38.31 5.79
CA CYS A 30 -6.35 39.14 4.62
C CYS A 30 -6.98 38.57 3.35
N ALA A 31 -6.87 37.26 3.11
CA ALA A 31 -7.48 36.57 1.97
C ALA A 31 -9.00 36.69 2.01
N GLY A 32 -9.61 36.50 3.19
CA GLY A 32 -11.04 36.69 3.41
C GLY A 32 -11.52 38.13 3.19
N ALA A 33 -10.75 39.14 3.65
CA ALA A 33 -11.06 40.55 3.40
C ALA A 33 -10.91 40.95 1.92
N LEU A 34 -10.02 40.27 1.19
CA LEU A 34 -9.76 40.49 -0.23
C LEU A 34 -10.63 39.63 -1.17
N GLY A 35 -11.38 38.67 -0.63
CA GLY A 35 -12.22 37.76 -1.40
C GLY A 35 -11.45 36.78 -2.29
N ILE A 36 -10.23 36.40 -1.90
CA ILE A 36 -9.36 35.46 -2.65
C ILE A 36 -9.04 34.24 -1.79
N ASP A 37 -8.65 33.14 -2.43
CA ASP A 37 -8.20 31.96 -1.72
C ASP A 37 -6.87 32.23 -0.99
N VAL A 38 -6.73 31.69 0.22
CA VAL A 38 -5.54 31.92 1.05
C VAL A 38 -4.28 31.33 0.41
N SER A 39 -4.41 30.27 -0.38
CA SER A 39 -3.32 29.69 -1.16
C SER A 39 -2.86 30.62 -2.28
N GLU A 40 -3.73 31.43 -2.87
CA GLU A 40 -3.36 32.44 -3.86
C GLU A 40 -2.56 33.57 -3.22
N LEU A 41 -2.96 34.00 -2.02
CA LEU A 41 -2.25 35.02 -1.25
C LEU A 41 -0.88 34.51 -0.75
N ILE A 42 -0.78 33.23 -0.34
CA ILE A 42 0.46 32.60 0.15
C ILE A 42 1.43 32.29 -1.00
N SER A 43 0.93 31.77 -2.11
CA SER A 43 1.75 31.32 -3.24
C SER A 43 2.07 32.43 -4.24
N GLY A 44 1.28 33.51 -4.24
CA GLY A 44 1.30 34.56 -5.25
C GLY A 44 0.84 34.07 -6.63
N LYS A 45 0.14 32.93 -6.73
CA LYS A 45 -0.28 32.31 -7.99
C LYS A 45 -1.75 31.92 -7.93
N SER A 46 -2.56 32.49 -8.81
CA SER A 46 -3.90 31.98 -9.17
C SER A 46 -3.77 30.83 -10.19
N ALA A 47 -4.88 30.14 -10.49
CA ALA A 47 -4.93 29.16 -11.58
C ALA A 47 -4.41 29.79 -12.90
N THR A 48 -3.24 29.37 -13.36
CA THR A 48 -2.60 29.93 -14.56
C THR A 48 -2.56 28.89 -15.67
N LEU A 49 -3.02 29.28 -16.87
CA LEU A 49 -2.84 28.50 -18.09
C LEU A 49 -1.35 28.52 -18.47
N THR A 50 -0.65 27.41 -18.19
CA THR A 50 0.78 27.25 -18.56
C THR A 50 0.98 26.87 -20.02
N THR A 51 -0.07 26.37 -20.69
CA THR A 51 -0.05 25.92 -22.09
C THR A 51 -1.40 26.20 -22.77
N CYS A 52 -1.48 26.17 -24.10
CA CYS A 52 -2.76 26.29 -24.83
C CYS A 52 -3.21 24.95 -25.44
N GLN A 53 -4.52 24.78 -25.63
CA GLN A 53 -5.12 23.70 -26.40
C GLN A 53 -5.95 24.30 -27.52
N VAL A 54 -5.86 23.74 -28.72
CA VAL A 54 -6.72 24.09 -29.86
C VAL A 54 -7.60 22.89 -30.15
N VAL A 55 -8.91 23.05 -30.03
CA VAL A 55 -9.92 22.06 -30.45
C VAL A 55 -10.60 22.59 -31.71
N ARG A 56 -10.48 21.87 -32.83
CA ARG A 56 -11.11 22.32 -34.08
C ARG A 56 -12.58 21.90 -34.13
N LYS A 57 -13.32 22.50 -35.06
CA LYS A 57 -14.74 22.20 -35.28
C LYS A 57 -14.93 20.68 -35.50
N GLY A 58 -15.75 20.07 -34.65
CA GLY A 58 -16.05 18.62 -34.69
C GLY A 58 -15.07 17.75 -33.89
N GLU A 59 -14.01 18.31 -33.32
CA GLU A 59 -13.01 17.57 -32.51
C GLU A 59 -13.27 17.65 -31.01
N GLY A 60 -14.34 18.33 -30.58
CA GLY A 60 -14.74 18.36 -29.17
C GLY A 60 -15.16 16.98 -28.69
N LEU A 61 -14.85 16.64 -27.43
CA LEU A 61 -15.16 15.32 -26.88
C LEU A 61 -16.67 15.17 -26.67
N PRO A 62 -17.38 14.28 -27.37
CA PRO A 62 -18.83 14.14 -27.22
C PRO A 62 -19.17 13.61 -25.82
N LEU A 63 -20.21 14.19 -25.20
CA LEU A 63 -20.86 13.66 -24.00
C LEU A 63 -22.00 12.71 -24.37
N GLU A 64 -22.44 11.87 -23.43
CA GLU A 64 -23.63 11.05 -23.65
C GLU A 64 -24.84 11.93 -24.05
N PRO A 65 -25.62 11.53 -25.07
CA PRO A 65 -26.76 12.31 -25.53
C PRO A 65 -27.83 12.38 -24.45
N ARG A 66 -28.20 13.59 -24.03
CA ARG A 66 -29.46 13.82 -23.32
C ARG A 66 -30.58 13.92 -24.36
N ASP A 67 -31.78 13.46 -24.06
CA ASP A 67 -32.92 13.58 -24.99
C ASP A 67 -33.06 15.03 -25.49
N GLY A 68 -32.81 15.22 -26.79
CA GLY A 68 -32.87 16.52 -27.45
C GLY A 68 -31.58 17.36 -27.43
N PHE A 69 -30.46 16.90 -26.86
CA PHE A 69 -29.19 17.65 -26.81
C PHE A 69 -27.97 16.78 -27.15
N ALA A 70 -27.03 17.36 -27.91
CA ALA A 70 -25.68 16.84 -28.06
C ALA A 70 -24.67 17.85 -27.49
N TYR A 71 -23.75 17.41 -26.64
CA TYR A 71 -22.73 18.26 -26.03
C TYR A 71 -21.33 17.78 -26.42
N TYR A 72 -20.42 18.73 -26.64
CA TYR A 72 -19.03 18.48 -27.02
C TYR A 72 -18.12 19.31 -26.12
N ASN A 73 -17.32 18.66 -25.28
CA ASN A 73 -16.40 19.31 -24.36
C ASN A 73 -15.21 19.92 -25.12
N LEU A 74 -15.02 21.24 -24.99
CA LEU A 74 -14.03 22.00 -25.75
C LEU A 74 -12.66 22.12 -25.04
N ALA A 75 -12.52 21.60 -23.82
CA ALA A 75 -11.29 21.68 -23.05
C ALA A 75 -10.96 20.37 -22.31
N SER A 76 -11.36 19.22 -22.85
CA SER A 76 -11.31 17.91 -22.17
C SER A 76 -9.92 17.49 -21.67
N LEU A 77 -8.83 17.99 -22.26
CA LEU A 77 -7.46 17.61 -21.90
C LEU A 77 -6.82 18.47 -20.80
N LYS A 78 -7.49 19.56 -20.40
CA LYS A 78 -7.04 20.41 -19.30
C LYS A 78 -7.57 19.86 -17.97
N LYS A 79 -6.75 19.88 -16.93
CA LYS A 79 -7.12 19.58 -15.53
C LYS A 79 -7.23 20.89 -14.73
N ASP A 80 -7.86 20.84 -13.56
CA ASP A 80 -7.91 21.95 -12.58
C ASP A 80 -8.41 23.29 -13.15
N LYS A 81 -9.49 23.26 -13.94
CA LYS A 81 -10.09 24.45 -14.54
C LYS A 81 -11.14 25.05 -13.62
N LEU A 82 -11.19 26.38 -13.58
CA LEU A 82 -12.26 27.14 -12.94
C LEU A 82 -13.60 27.02 -13.67
N SER A 83 -13.57 26.74 -14.97
CA SER A 83 -14.78 26.60 -15.79
C SER A 83 -14.63 25.58 -16.91
N GLN A 84 -15.75 24.98 -17.32
CA GLN A 84 -15.80 24.03 -18.40
C GLN A 84 -16.59 24.58 -19.61
N PRO A 85 -15.94 24.74 -20.77
CA PRO A 85 -16.61 25.10 -22.01
C PRO A 85 -17.12 23.88 -22.79
N TYR A 86 -18.32 24.00 -23.32
CA TYR A 86 -19.02 23.03 -24.15
C TYR A 86 -19.53 23.68 -25.43
N PHE A 87 -19.52 22.92 -26.52
CA PHE A 87 -20.31 23.21 -27.71
C PHE A 87 -21.55 22.32 -27.69
N CYS A 88 -22.72 22.90 -27.86
CA CYS A 88 -24.00 22.27 -27.61
C CYS A 88 -24.88 22.35 -28.87
N ILE A 89 -25.61 21.29 -29.17
CA ILE A 89 -26.62 21.22 -30.23
C ILE A 89 -27.94 20.81 -29.60
N ALA A 90 -28.85 21.77 -29.44
CA ALA A 90 -30.23 21.52 -29.06
C ALA A 90 -31.04 21.13 -30.31
N LYS A 91 -31.58 19.91 -30.33
CA LYS A 91 -32.41 19.40 -31.43
C LYS A 91 -33.81 19.97 -31.35
N HIS A 92 -34.31 20.44 -32.48
CA HIS A 92 -35.69 20.92 -32.55
C HIS A 92 -36.67 19.76 -32.46
N SER A 93 -37.70 19.97 -31.64
CA SER A 93 -38.85 19.09 -31.56
C SER A 93 -40.09 19.95 -31.37
N TYR A 94 -41.05 19.79 -32.27
CA TYR A 94 -42.33 20.50 -32.19
C TYR A 94 -43.05 20.23 -30.86
N THR A 95 -42.91 19.02 -30.29
CA THR A 95 -43.49 18.66 -29.00
C THR A 95 -42.81 19.39 -27.85
N LEU A 96 -41.47 19.46 -27.85
CA LEU A 96 -40.70 20.10 -26.77
C LEU A 96 -40.83 21.63 -26.80
N GLU A 97 -40.90 22.23 -27.99
CA GLU A 97 -41.12 23.68 -28.15
C GLU A 97 -42.44 24.15 -27.48
N ASN A 98 -43.47 23.31 -27.55
CA ASN A 98 -44.82 23.62 -27.07
C ASN A 98 -45.13 23.03 -25.67
N SER A 99 -44.15 22.36 -25.04
CA SER A 99 -44.28 21.79 -23.69
C SER A 99 -43.56 22.66 -22.64
N PRO A 100 -43.88 22.51 -21.34
CA PRO A 100 -43.06 23.09 -20.28
C PRO A 100 -41.60 22.63 -20.38
N ILE A 101 -40.66 23.56 -20.17
CA ILE A 101 -39.23 23.27 -20.20
C ILE A 101 -38.86 22.44 -18.96
N SER A 102 -38.14 21.34 -19.15
CA SER A 102 -37.59 20.58 -18.02
C SER A 102 -36.48 21.38 -17.35
N LEU A 103 -36.62 21.63 -16.05
CA LEU A 103 -35.66 22.43 -15.28
C LEU A 103 -34.71 21.56 -14.46
N THR A 104 -33.48 22.02 -14.29
CA THR A 104 -32.41 21.44 -13.46
C THR A 104 -31.76 22.50 -12.56
N GLN A 105 -30.99 22.07 -11.56
CA GLN A 105 -30.22 22.94 -10.66
C GLN A 105 -28.87 22.29 -10.37
N HIS A 106 -27.80 23.10 -10.29
CA HIS A 106 -26.48 22.68 -9.81
C HIS A 106 -25.70 23.89 -9.26
N ALA A 107 -24.64 23.67 -8.48
CA ALA A 107 -23.85 24.78 -7.98
C ALA A 107 -23.07 25.46 -9.11
N GLY A 108 -22.87 26.78 -8.99
CA GLY A 108 -22.06 27.57 -9.92
C GLY A 108 -22.83 28.56 -10.77
N GLU A 109 -22.16 29.07 -11.80
CA GLU A 109 -22.69 30.03 -12.77
C GLU A 109 -22.53 29.47 -14.19
N GLU A 110 -23.43 29.83 -15.10
CA GLU A 110 -23.41 29.35 -16.48
C GLU A 110 -23.55 30.50 -17.47
N PHE A 111 -22.77 30.43 -18.55
CA PHE A 111 -22.78 31.35 -19.67
C PHE A 111 -23.13 30.60 -20.95
N ASP A 112 -24.25 30.95 -21.60
CA ASP A 112 -24.63 30.40 -22.90
C ASP A 112 -24.51 31.46 -24.00
N TYR A 113 -23.93 31.11 -25.14
CA TYR A 113 -23.78 31.96 -26.33
C TYR A 113 -24.30 31.26 -27.58
N VAL A 114 -25.34 31.78 -28.23
CA VAL A 114 -25.96 31.14 -29.40
C VAL A 114 -25.14 31.40 -30.65
N VAL A 115 -24.63 30.31 -31.23
CA VAL A 115 -23.83 30.34 -32.47
C VAL A 115 -24.72 30.29 -33.70
N LYS A 116 -25.86 29.59 -33.65
CA LYS A 116 -26.80 29.45 -34.76
C LYS A 116 -28.16 28.97 -34.28
N GLY A 117 -29.25 29.52 -34.82
CA GLY A 117 -30.62 29.10 -34.49
C GLY A 117 -31.28 29.96 -33.42
N THR A 118 -32.25 29.41 -32.69
CA THR A 118 -32.93 30.11 -31.59
C THR A 118 -33.18 29.18 -30.41
N LEU A 119 -32.79 29.62 -29.23
CA LEU A 119 -32.88 28.89 -27.97
C LEU A 119 -33.85 29.61 -27.03
N LYS A 120 -34.89 28.91 -26.58
CA LYS A 120 -35.77 29.38 -25.51
C LYS A 120 -35.21 28.88 -24.18
N VAL A 121 -34.79 29.80 -23.32
CA VAL A 121 -34.17 29.50 -22.02
C VAL A 121 -35.09 29.96 -20.90
N GLN A 122 -35.24 29.14 -19.87
CA GLN A 122 -35.92 29.49 -18.63
C GLN A 122 -34.92 29.46 -17.48
N VAL A 123 -34.91 30.51 -16.66
CA VAL A 123 -34.13 30.60 -15.41
C VAL A 123 -35.05 31.13 -14.31
N GLY A 124 -35.38 30.29 -13.34
CA GLY A 124 -36.44 30.53 -12.37
C GLY A 124 -37.78 30.77 -13.08
N ASP A 125 -38.39 31.92 -12.79
CA ASP A 125 -39.67 32.33 -13.39
C ASP A 125 -39.50 33.10 -14.72
N ARG A 126 -38.25 33.36 -15.14
CA ARG A 126 -37.95 34.20 -16.29
C ARG A 126 -37.71 33.34 -17.53
N ILE A 127 -38.38 33.67 -18.63
CA ILE A 127 -38.22 33.00 -19.92
C ILE A 127 -37.68 34.02 -20.93
N GLU A 128 -36.60 33.67 -21.61
CA GLU A 128 -35.93 34.49 -22.63
C GLU A 128 -35.75 33.68 -23.92
N PHE A 129 -35.69 34.38 -25.06
CA PHE A 129 -35.47 33.79 -26.38
C PHE A 129 -34.16 34.34 -26.94
N LEU A 130 -33.14 33.50 -27.03
CA LEU A 130 -31.81 33.84 -27.51
C LEU A 130 -31.69 33.47 -28.98
N ARG A 131 -31.34 34.44 -29.82
CA ARG A 131 -31.08 34.25 -31.26
C ARG A 131 -29.58 34.21 -31.51
N GLU A 132 -29.20 33.90 -32.75
CA GLU A 132 -27.80 33.94 -33.18
C GLU A 132 -27.09 35.24 -32.78
N GLY A 133 -26.00 35.11 -32.01
CA GLY A 133 -25.23 36.22 -31.44
C GLY A 133 -25.63 36.64 -30.03
N ASP A 134 -26.76 36.18 -29.51
CA ASP A 134 -27.22 36.47 -28.14
C ASP A 134 -26.54 35.56 -27.11
N CYS A 135 -26.43 36.06 -25.88
CA CYS A 135 -25.93 35.29 -24.75
C CYS A 135 -26.74 35.51 -23.47
N ILE A 136 -26.65 34.58 -22.54
CA ILE A 136 -27.19 34.70 -21.19
C ILE A 136 -26.14 34.25 -20.17
N TYR A 137 -26.05 34.96 -19.04
CA TYR A 137 -25.24 34.57 -17.88
C TYR A 137 -26.15 34.47 -16.66
N TYR A 138 -26.07 33.37 -15.92
CA TYR A 138 -26.98 33.14 -14.81
C TYR A 138 -26.39 32.26 -13.71
N ASP A 139 -26.95 32.40 -12.51
CA ASP A 139 -26.71 31.55 -11.34
C ASP A 139 -27.44 30.21 -11.53
N SER A 140 -26.67 29.14 -11.74
CA SER A 140 -27.18 27.79 -12.04
C SER A 140 -27.84 27.12 -10.82
N THR A 141 -27.76 27.74 -9.63
CA THR A 141 -28.53 27.29 -8.46
C THR A 141 -30.02 27.59 -8.61
N LYS A 142 -30.42 28.48 -9.54
CA LYS A 142 -31.83 28.69 -9.91
C LYS A 142 -32.30 27.58 -10.84
N PRO A 143 -33.56 27.09 -10.71
CA PRO A 143 -34.10 26.10 -11.65
C PRO A 143 -34.02 26.63 -13.09
N HIS A 144 -33.30 25.96 -13.97
CA HIS A 144 -33.08 26.43 -15.33
C HIS A 144 -33.17 25.30 -16.36
N GLY A 145 -33.49 25.64 -17.59
CA GLY A 145 -33.55 24.70 -18.71
C GLY A 145 -33.76 25.42 -20.03
N MET A 146 -33.59 24.71 -21.14
CA MET A 146 -33.63 25.30 -22.46
C MET A 146 -34.16 24.34 -23.52
N VAL A 147 -34.71 24.87 -24.62
CA VAL A 147 -35.18 24.10 -25.78
C VAL A 147 -34.93 24.88 -27.08
N ALA A 148 -34.65 24.18 -28.18
CA ALA A 148 -34.52 24.79 -29.50
C ALA A 148 -35.90 25.12 -30.10
N ILE A 149 -35.99 26.23 -30.84
CA ILE A 149 -37.23 26.72 -31.46
C ILE A 149 -37.07 26.88 -32.96
N GLY A 150 -38.05 26.36 -33.71
CA GLY A 150 -38.11 26.42 -35.18
C GLY A 150 -37.10 25.52 -35.92
N CYS A 151 -35.85 25.45 -35.46
CA CYS A 151 -34.79 24.61 -36.02
C CYS A 151 -33.78 24.20 -34.94
N ASP A 152 -32.89 23.26 -35.27
CA ASP A 152 -31.77 22.90 -34.38
C ASP A 152 -30.97 24.15 -34.02
N CYS A 153 -30.60 24.28 -32.75
CA CYS A 153 -29.85 25.40 -32.23
C CYS A 153 -28.44 24.95 -31.80
N GLU A 154 -27.41 25.62 -32.31
CA GLU A 154 -26.00 25.44 -31.91
C GLU A 154 -25.61 26.58 -30.95
N PHE A 155 -25.02 26.27 -29.80
CA PHE A 155 -24.58 27.27 -28.82
C PHE A 155 -23.34 26.80 -28.05
N VAL A 156 -22.64 27.73 -27.40
CA VAL A 156 -21.51 27.45 -26.51
C VAL A 156 -21.98 27.68 -25.07
N ALA A 157 -21.82 26.68 -24.21
CA ALA A 157 -22.10 26.78 -22.78
C ALA A 157 -20.77 26.78 -22.00
N VAL A 158 -20.59 27.68 -21.03
CA VAL A 158 -19.45 27.70 -20.13
C VAL A 158 -19.96 27.62 -18.70
N VAL A 159 -19.68 26.50 -18.03
CA VAL A 159 -20.10 26.25 -16.65
C VAL A 159 -18.94 26.57 -15.72
N VAL A 160 -19.13 27.47 -14.77
CA VAL A 160 -18.16 27.85 -13.74
C VAL A 160 -18.55 27.14 -12.45
N HIS A 161 -17.65 26.31 -11.89
CA HIS A 161 -17.96 25.55 -10.67
C HIS A 161 -17.82 26.43 -9.43
N GLY A 162 -18.82 26.38 -8.54
CA GLY A 162 -18.67 26.91 -7.19
C GLY A 162 -17.59 26.13 -6.42
N THR A 163 -16.99 26.75 -5.40
CA THR A 163 -15.84 26.25 -4.61
C THR A 163 -16.05 24.93 -3.84
N ASN A 164 -17.05 24.11 -4.19
CA ASN A 164 -17.36 22.85 -3.52
C ASN A 164 -17.96 21.73 -4.41
N GLU A 165 -17.82 21.76 -5.75
CA GLU A 165 -18.27 20.63 -6.58
C GLU A 165 -17.17 20.14 -7.55
N GLU A 166 -16.78 18.86 -7.38
CA GLU A 166 -15.89 18.13 -8.28
C GLU A 166 -16.55 17.92 -9.65
N PHE A 167 -15.78 18.22 -10.71
CA PHE A 167 -16.21 18.02 -12.09
C PHE A 167 -16.01 16.56 -12.52
N LYS A 168 -17.11 15.80 -12.71
CA LYS A 168 -17.05 14.46 -13.34
C LYS A 168 -16.75 14.59 -14.84
N LEU A 169 -15.64 13.98 -15.29
CA LEU A 169 -15.27 13.89 -16.70
C LEU A 169 -16.08 12.78 -17.42
N PRO A 170 -16.36 12.94 -18.72
CA PRO A 170 -17.22 12.05 -19.50
C PRO A 170 -16.40 11.36 -20.58
N HIS A 171 -15.56 10.43 -20.14
CA HIS A 171 -15.26 9.22 -20.89
C HIS A 171 -15.13 8.15 -19.83
N GLU A 172 -15.79 7.03 -20.07
CA GLU A 172 -15.65 5.80 -19.32
C GLU A 172 -14.16 5.40 -19.29
N ILE A 173 -13.38 5.99 -18.36
CA ILE A 173 -12.72 5.16 -17.38
C ILE A 173 -13.89 4.34 -16.86
N HIS A 174 -13.91 3.03 -17.12
CA HIS A 174 -14.83 2.16 -16.41
C HIS A 174 -14.84 2.65 -14.96
N GLU A 175 -15.96 3.20 -14.50
CA GLU A 175 -16.25 3.35 -13.09
C GLU A 175 -16.30 1.90 -12.58
N VAL A 176 -15.12 1.29 -12.38
CA VAL A 176 -14.91 0.26 -11.38
C VAL A 176 -14.82 1.00 -10.03
N TYR A 177 -15.79 1.87 -9.77
CA TYR A 177 -16.13 2.37 -8.46
C TYR A 177 -17.64 2.34 -8.20
N GLU A 178 -18.47 1.90 -9.17
CA GLU A 178 -19.81 1.37 -8.91
C GLU A 178 -20.15 0.22 -9.88
N LYS A 179 -19.28 -0.80 -9.99
CA LYS A 179 -19.76 -2.14 -10.36
C LYS A 179 -20.13 -2.84 -9.07
N ASP A 180 -21.43 -2.80 -8.76
CA ASP A 180 -22.07 -3.49 -7.66
C ASP A 180 -21.45 -3.18 -6.28
N ASN A 181 -22.01 -2.19 -5.60
CA ASN A 181 -22.22 -2.29 -4.13
C ASN A 181 -23.18 -3.44 -3.75
N ASP A 182 -23.53 -4.30 -4.71
CA ASP A 182 -24.43 -5.44 -4.62
C ASP A 182 -23.67 -6.76 -4.84
N VAL A 183 -22.51 -6.90 -4.20
CA VAL A 183 -22.07 -8.24 -3.79
C VAL A 183 -22.13 -8.30 -2.28
N ASP A 184 -23.26 -8.82 -1.81
CA ASP A 184 -23.60 -9.09 -0.42
C ASP A 184 -22.66 -10.19 0.13
N TYR A 185 -21.39 -9.83 0.32
CA TYR A 185 -20.42 -10.70 0.97
C TYR A 185 -20.75 -10.73 2.45
N ASP A 186 -21.39 -11.81 2.86
CA ASP A 186 -21.78 -11.98 4.25
C ASP A 186 -20.57 -12.32 5.13
N TYR A 187 -19.78 -11.30 5.47
CA TYR A 187 -18.70 -11.37 6.45
C TYR A 187 -19.23 -11.75 7.84
N SER A 188 -20.53 -11.56 8.12
CA SER A 188 -21.11 -11.85 9.45
C SER A 188 -21.00 -13.33 9.83
N LYS A 189 -20.83 -14.20 8.83
CA LYS A 189 -20.61 -15.64 9.02
C LYS A 189 -19.14 -16.01 9.22
N CYS A 190 -18.19 -15.11 9.00
CA CYS A 190 -16.77 -15.43 9.09
C CYS A 190 -16.34 -15.78 10.52
N VAL A 191 -15.48 -16.78 10.65
CA VAL A 191 -15.05 -17.34 11.94
C VAL A 191 -14.41 -16.31 12.87
N TYR A 192 -13.79 -15.24 12.35
CA TYR A 192 -13.12 -14.23 13.18
C TYR A 192 -14.08 -13.50 14.14
N HIS A 193 -15.39 -13.47 13.87
CA HIS A 193 -16.38 -12.81 14.74
C HIS A 193 -16.43 -13.42 16.15
N LYS A 194 -15.91 -14.64 16.34
CA LYS A 194 -15.71 -15.25 17.66
C LYS A 194 -14.66 -14.52 18.52
N PHE A 195 -13.71 -13.86 17.88
CA PHE A 195 -12.51 -13.32 18.51
C PHE A 195 -12.37 -11.81 18.36
N VAL A 196 -13.14 -11.18 17.47
CA VAL A 196 -13.02 -9.76 17.17
C VAL A 196 -14.39 -9.11 17.03
N LYS A 197 -14.55 -7.96 17.68
CA LYS A 197 -15.67 -7.05 17.51
C LYS A 197 -15.19 -5.85 16.71
N VAL A 198 -15.85 -5.58 15.60
CA VAL A 198 -15.56 -4.43 14.74
C VAL A 198 -16.72 -3.45 14.81
N LYS A 199 -16.40 -2.17 14.72
CA LYS A 199 -17.37 -1.09 14.53
C LYS A 199 -17.13 -0.51 13.14
N GLU A 200 -18.15 -0.59 12.30
CA GLU A 200 -18.11 -0.09 10.93
C GLU A 200 -19.15 1.02 10.77
N ASN A 201 -18.88 1.98 9.88
CA ASN A 201 -19.88 2.97 9.47
C ASN A 201 -20.91 2.34 8.51
N LYS A 202 -21.88 3.12 8.03
CA LYS A 202 -22.93 2.63 7.10
C LYS A 202 -22.39 2.10 5.77
N GLN A 203 -21.17 2.47 5.40
CA GLN A 203 -20.48 2.06 4.18
C GLN A 203 -19.49 0.89 4.42
N GLY A 204 -19.46 0.31 5.62
CA GLY A 204 -18.56 -0.80 5.95
C GLY A 204 -17.11 -0.40 6.25
N HIS A 205 -16.81 0.90 6.38
CA HIS A 205 -15.47 1.37 6.73
C HIS A 205 -15.20 1.17 8.23
N LEU A 206 -14.01 0.69 8.57
CA LEU A 206 -13.62 0.43 9.96
C LEU A 206 -13.45 1.72 10.76
N GLU A 207 -14.18 1.87 11.85
CA GLU A 207 -14.04 2.97 12.81
C GLU A 207 -13.29 2.55 14.08
N ASP A 208 -13.56 1.34 14.58
CA ASP A 208 -12.96 0.82 15.82
C ASP A 208 -12.89 -0.71 15.78
N ILE A 209 -11.92 -1.28 16.50
CA ILE A 209 -11.68 -2.72 16.55
C ILE A 209 -11.29 -3.15 17.96
N LYS A 210 -11.97 -4.18 18.47
CA LYS A 210 -11.70 -4.77 19.77
C LYS A 210 -11.49 -6.28 19.65
N PHE A 211 -10.32 -6.73 20.07
CA PHE A 211 -9.98 -8.15 20.15
C PHE A 211 -10.48 -8.74 21.48
N THR A 212 -11.16 -9.87 21.38
CA THR A 212 -11.66 -10.69 22.48
C THR A 212 -11.30 -12.17 22.25
N PRO A 213 -10.00 -12.51 22.20
CA PRO A 213 -9.55 -13.89 22.00
C PRO A 213 -9.97 -14.80 23.16
N THR A 214 -10.06 -16.10 22.90
CA THR A 214 -10.08 -17.12 23.96
C THR A 214 -8.74 -17.13 24.71
N GLN A 215 -8.67 -17.73 25.91
CA GLN A 215 -7.43 -17.72 26.72
C GLN A 215 -6.26 -18.50 26.07
N ASN A 216 -6.59 -19.46 25.21
CA ASN A 216 -5.68 -20.37 24.53
C ASN A 216 -5.94 -20.35 23.00
N PHE A 217 -6.10 -19.17 22.42
CA PHE A 217 -6.38 -19.04 20.99
C PHE A 217 -5.29 -19.72 20.16
N ASN A 218 -5.70 -20.60 19.24
CA ASN A 218 -4.81 -21.34 18.36
C ASN A 218 -5.33 -21.28 16.93
N PHE A 219 -4.60 -20.62 16.02
CA PHE A 219 -5.00 -20.46 14.63
C PHE A 219 -5.31 -21.80 13.91
N GLY A 220 -4.57 -22.86 14.21
CA GLY A 220 -4.80 -24.17 13.59
C GLY A 220 -6.12 -24.82 13.99
N PHE A 221 -6.55 -24.66 15.24
CA PHE A 221 -7.82 -25.23 15.73
C PHE A 221 -9.00 -24.26 15.59
N ASP A 222 -8.82 -23.03 16.07
CA ASP A 222 -9.88 -22.05 16.26
C ASP A 222 -10.26 -21.33 14.95
N VAL A 223 -9.41 -21.41 13.92
CA VAL A 223 -9.65 -20.84 12.58
C VAL A 223 -9.69 -21.96 11.54
N VAL A 224 -8.56 -22.61 11.25
CA VAL A 224 -8.47 -23.58 10.15
C VAL A 224 -9.43 -24.76 10.34
N ASP A 225 -9.37 -25.43 11.49
CA ASP A 225 -10.25 -26.58 11.73
C ASP A 225 -11.71 -26.17 11.89
N ALA A 226 -11.97 -25.02 12.53
CA ALA A 226 -13.31 -24.48 12.66
C ALA A 226 -13.97 -24.17 11.30
N ILE A 227 -13.21 -23.65 10.32
CA ILE A 227 -13.70 -23.43 8.95
C ILE A 227 -13.91 -24.76 8.25
N ALA A 228 -12.97 -25.70 8.39
CA ALA A 228 -13.09 -27.03 7.80
C ALA A 228 -14.33 -27.79 8.29
N ASP A 229 -14.66 -27.67 9.58
CA ASP A 229 -15.86 -28.30 10.17
C ASP A 229 -17.15 -27.59 9.75
N LYS A 230 -17.10 -26.26 9.59
CA LYS A 230 -18.23 -25.44 9.14
C LYS A 230 -18.52 -25.62 7.65
N ALA A 231 -17.49 -25.65 6.81
CA ALA A 231 -17.55 -25.62 5.35
C ALA A 231 -16.37 -26.41 4.75
N PRO A 232 -16.41 -27.76 4.74
CA PRO A 232 -15.26 -28.59 4.40
C PRO A 232 -14.74 -28.36 2.98
N ASN A 233 -15.64 -28.10 2.03
CA ASN A 233 -15.31 -27.88 0.62
C ASN A 233 -14.90 -26.42 0.31
N LYS A 234 -14.87 -25.53 1.32
CA LYS A 234 -14.44 -24.14 1.12
C LYS A 234 -12.97 -24.15 0.71
N ARG A 235 -12.64 -23.54 -0.44
CA ARG A 235 -11.26 -23.39 -0.89
C ARG A 235 -10.45 -22.60 0.13
N ALA A 236 -9.28 -23.09 0.48
CA ALA A 236 -8.30 -22.41 1.33
C ALA A 236 -7.13 -21.85 0.50
N MET A 237 -6.68 -22.62 -0.50
CA MET A 237 -5.56 -22.21 -1.34
C MET A 237 -5.62 -22.84 -2.73
N LEU A 238 -5.40 -22.03 -3.76
CA LEU A 238 -5.06 -22.50 -5.10
C LEU A 238 -3.55 -22.33 -5.32
N TRP A 239 -2.83 -23.43 -5.48
CA TRP A 239 -1.39 -23.46 -5.63
C TRP A 239 -0.98 -23.83 -7.05
N LEU A 240 -0.02 -23.10 -7.61
CA LEU A 240 0.55 -23.32 -8.94
C LEU A 240 2.05 -23.60 -8.80
N SER A 241 2.53 -24.70 -9.37
CA SER A 241 3.96 -25.05 -9.40
C SER A 241 4.73 -24.25 -10.45
N LYS A 242 6.07 -24.24 -10.37
CA LYS A 242 6.96 -23.73 -11.43
C LYS A 242 6.68 -24.36 -12.80
N ASP A 243 6.25 -25.62 -12.81
CA ASP A 243 5.94 -26.41 -14.02
C ASP A 243 4.45 -26.32 -14.42
N LYS A 244 3.72 -25.35 -13.85
CA LYS A 244 2.30 -25.07 -14.11
C LYS A 244 1.33 -26.16 -13.66
N GLU A 245 1.76 -27.06 -12.77
CA GLU A 245 0.86 -28.00 -12.10
C GLU A 245 0.00 -27.27 -11.08
N VAL A 246 -1.29 -27.59 -11.03
CA VAL A 246 -2.25 -26.94 -10.14
C VAL A 246 -2.62 -27.90 -9.02
N LYS A 247 -2.61 -27.40 -7.78
CA LYS A 247 -3.21 -28.06 -6.62
C LYS A 247 -4.24 -27.13 -5.99
N ASP A 248 -5.43 -27.64 -5.76
CA ASP A 248 -6.54 -26.92 -5.15
C ASP A 248 -6.83 -27.54 -3.79
N PHE A 249 -6.63 -26.78 -2.72
CA PHE A 249 -6.77 -27.22 -1.35
C PHE A 249 -8.01 -26.57 -0.73
N SER A 250 -8.92 -27.41 -0.24
CA SER A 250 -9.98 -26.98 0.66
C SER A 250 -9.46 -26.81 2.10
N PHE A 251 -10.24 -26.15 2.96
CA PHE A 251 -9.94 -26.12 4.39
C PHE A 251 -9.94 -27.52 5.01
N TRP A 252 -10.75 -28.46 4.50
CA TRP A 252 -10.69 -29.86 4.91
C TRP A 252 -9.34 -30.52 4.56
N ASP A 253 -8.81 -30.26 3.36
CA ASP A 253 -7.49 -30.78 2.97
C ASP A 253 -6.38 -30.23 3.87
N ILE A 254 -6.42 -28.93 4.17
CA ILE A 254 -5.47 -28.30 5.09
C ILE A 254 -5.60 -28.87 6.51
N LYS A 255 -6.82 -29.06 7.04
CA LYS A 255 -7.05 -29.70 8.34
C LYS A 255 -6.46 -31.11 8.37
N LYS A 256 -6.80 -31.94 7.39
CA LYS A 256 -6.34 -33.32 7.28
C LYS A 256 -4.81 -33.41 7.22
N LEU A 257 -4.19 -32.67 6.30
CA LEU A 257 -2.75 -32.70 6.07
C LEU A 257 -1.98 -32.10 7.26
N SER A 258 -2.49 -31.02 7.86
CA SER A 258 -1.85 -30.43 9.06
C SER A 258 -1.97 -31.33 10.28
N ASN A 259 -3.04 -32.12 10.43
CA ASN A 259 -3.13 -33.14 11.49
C ASN A 259 -2.10 -34.25 11.30
N GLN A 260 -1.95 -34.74 10.06
CA GLN A 260 -0.93 -35.72 9.73
C GLN A 260 0.48 -35.18 9.99
N ALA A 261 0.77 -33.96 9.56
CA ALA A 261 2.03 -33.29 9.84
C ALA A 261 2.25 -33.07 11.35
N ALA A 262 1.20 -32.74 12.12
CA ALA A 262 1.31 -32.56 13.56
C ALA A 262 1.68 -33.88 14.27
N ASN A 263 1.02 -34.98 13.90
CA ASN A 263 1.37 -36.32 14.36
C ASN A 263 2.81 -36.70 13.98
N TYR A 264 3.22 -36.38 12.74
CA TYR A 264 4.57 -36.66 12.27
C TYR A 264 5.62 -35.93 13.11
N PHE A 265 5.47 -34.61 13.30
CA PHE A 265 6.37 -33.82 14.13
C PHE A 265 6.42 -34.33 15.58
N LYS A 266 5.28 -34.70 16.18
CA LYS A 266 5.28 -35.32 17.53
C LYS A 266 6.01 -36.66 17.55
N SER A 267 5.87 -37.51 16.52
CA SER A 267 6.59 -38.78 16.42
C SER A 267 8.11 -38.59 16.33
N LYS A 268 8.56 -37.45 15.79
CA LYS A 268 9.97 -37.03 15.74
C LYS A 268 10.43 -36.33 17.03
N GLY A 269 9.55 -36.20 18.02
CA GLY A 269 9.87 -35.63 19.33
C GLY A 269 9.82 -34.11 19.39
N ILE A 270 9.15 -33.44 18.44
CA ILE A 270 8.84 -32.01 18.51
C ILE A 270 7.72 -31.78 19.53
N LYS A 271 7.91 -30.80 20.40
CA LYS A 271 7.00 -30.43 21.49
C LYS A 271 6.71 -28.93 21.49
N LYS A 272 5.78 -28.51 22.35
CA LYS A 272 5.51 -27.10 22.63
C LYS A 272 6.82 -26.34 22.93
N GLY A 273 7.02 -25.19 22.31
CA GLY A 273 8.21 -24.33 22.50
C GLY A 273 9.48 -24.75 21.74
N ASP A 274 9.49 -25.89 21.05
CA ASP A 274 10.59 -26.26 20.16
C ASP A 274 10.60 -25.36 18.92
N LYS A 275 11.79 -24.94 18.48
CA LYS A 275 11.96 -24.08 17.31
C LYS A 275 12.13 -24.93 16.05
N VAL A 276 11.26 -24.74 15.06
CA VAL A 276 11.30 -25.46 13.79
C VAL A 276 11.44 -24.46 12.65
N MET A 277 12.54 -24.56 11.90
CA MET A 277 12.81 -23.70 10.77
C MET A 277 12.15 -24.24 9.49
N LEU A 278 11.49 -23.38 8.73
CA LEU A 278 10.85 -23.72 7.45
C LEU A 278 11.53 -22.96 6.30
N VAL A 279 12.23 -23.69 5.43
CA VAL A 279 12.92 -23.14 4.24
C VAL A 279 12.28 -23.73 2.99
N LEU A 280 11.09 -23.22 2.65
CA LEU A 280 10.17 -23.90 1.72
C LEU A 280 9.77 -23.06 0.50
N GLN A 281 10.38 -21.89 0.26
CA GLN A 281 10.05 -20.99 -0.86
C GLN A 281 8.57 -20.64 -0.95
N ARG A 282 7.82 -21.25 -1.88
CA ARG A 282 6.36 -21.12 -2.02
C ARG A 282 5.73 -22.51 -2.22
N ARG A 283 6.39 -23.58 -1.77
CA ARG A 283 5.89 -24.96 -1.78
C ARG A 283 4.66 -25.09 -0.88
N TYR A 284 3.63 -25.82 -1.33
CA TYR A 284 2.38 -25.97 -0.57
C TYR A 284 2.58 -26.59 0.83
N GLN A 285 3.65 -27.35 1.02
CA GLN A 285 4.06 -27.93 2.31
C GLN A 285 4.27 -26.88 3.40
N PHE A 286 4.60 -25.63 3.04
CA PHE A 286 4.73 -24.54 4.02
C PHE A 286 3.45 -24.33 4.83
N TRP A 287 2.30 -24.25 4.15
CA TRP A 287 0.99 -24.05 4.80
C TRP A 287 0.59 -25.23 5.68
N ILE A 288 0.92 -26.44 5.26
CA ILE A 288 0.67 -27.66 6.03
C ILE A 288 1.52 -27.66 7.30
N ALA A 289 2.83 -27.42 7.16
CA ALA A 289 3.79 -27.46 8.25
C ALA A 289 3.54 -26.34 9.27
N ILE A 290 3.30 -25.10 8.83
CA ILE A 290 3.07 -23.98 9.76
C ILE A 290 1.80 -24.19 10.59
N VAL A 291 0.71 -24.67 10.00
CA VAL A 291 -0.53 -24.98 10.74
C VAL A 291 -0.31 -26.13 11.72
N ALA A 292 0.41 -27.18 11.32
CA ALA A 292 0.74 -28.31 12.17
C ALA A 292 1.58 -27.91 13.39
N LEU A 293 2.58 -27.07 13.19
CA LEU A 293 3.45 -26.58 14.26
C LEU A 293 2.68 -25.68 15.23
N HIS A 294 1.75 -24.85 14.73
CA HIS A 294 0.84 -24.09 15.57
C HIS A 294 -0.04 -24.99 16.42
N LYS A 295 -0.58 -26.09 15.86
CA LYS A 295 -1.38 -27.08 16.61
C LYS A 295 -0.58 -27.77 17.72
N ILE A 296 0.73 -27.97 17.54
CA ILE A 296 1.62 -28.54 18.56
C ILE A 296 2.02 -27.52 19.63
N GLY A 297 1.95 -26.23 19.33
CA GLY A 297 2.53 -25.18 20.16
C GLY A 297 4.04 -24.98 19.94
N ALA A 298 4.58 -25.48 18.83
CA ALA A 298 5.97 -25.25 18.45
C ALA A 298 6.15 -23.84 17.87
N VAL A 299 7.39 -23.33 17.90
CA VAL A 299 7.75 -22.01 17.39
C VAL A 299 8.26 -22.14 15.95
N VAL A 300 7.56 -21.52 15.01
CA VAL A 300 7.92 -21.57 13.59
C VAL A 300 8.93 -20.48 13.26
N ILE A 301 9.98 -20.82 12.51
CA ILE A 301 10.97 -19.85 11.97
C ILE A 301 10.99 -19.97 10.45
N PRO A 302 10.20 -19.18 9.71
CA PRO A 302 10.33 -19.15 8.26
C PRO A 302 11.65 -18.49 7.87
N ALA A 303 12.31 -19.05 6.87
CA ALA A 303 13.56 -18.53 6.35
C ALA A 303 13.63 -18.71 4.83
N THR A 304 14.39 -17.82 4.18
CA THR A 304 14.64 -17.87 2.75
C THR A 304 15.57 -19.02 2.38
N HIS A 305 15.38 -19.59 1.21
CA HIS A 305 16.24 -20.62 0.62
C HIS A 305 17.59 -20.10 0.13
N LEU A 306 17.81 -18.78 0.19
CA LEU A 306 19.05 -18.11 -0.22
C LEU A 306 20.11 -18.07 0.90
N LEU A 307 19.84 -18.68 2.06
CA LEU A 307 20.79 -18.72 3.16
C LEU A 307 21.92 -19.71 2.87
N VAL A 308 23.14 -19.33 3.25
CA VAL A 308 24.34 -20.16 3.14
C VAL A 308 24.78 -20.68 4.51
N LYS A 309 25.83 -21.50 4.57
CA LYS A 309 26.34 -22.13 5.81
C LYS A 309 26.38 -21.17 7.01
N HIS A 310 27.13 -20.07 6.92
CA HIS A 310 27.33 -19.16 8.07
C HIS A 310 26.03 -18.49 8.54
N ASP A 311 25.10 -18.21 7.61
CA ASP A 311 23.78 -17.69 7.91
C ASP A 311 22.94 -18.68 8.72
N LEU A 312 23.02 -19.96 8.36
CA LEU A 312 22.30 -21.05 9.00
C LEU A 312 22.90 -21.37 10.37
N GLU A 313 24.23 -21.46 10.48
CA GLU A 313 24.93 -21.66 11.76
C GLU A 313 24.51 -20.61 12.80
N TYR A 314 24.55 -19.34 12.41
CA TYR A 314 24.10 -18.24 13.26
C TYR A 314 22.66 -18.44 13.73
N ARG A 315 21.74 -18.74 12.81
CA ARG A 315 20.30 -18.87 13.12
C ARG A 315 20.01 -20.10 13.98
N PHE A 316 20.66 -21.23 13.71
CA PHE A 316 20.52 -22.46 14.48
C PHE A 316 20.95 -22.27 15.93
N GLN A 317 22.07 -21.58 16.15
CA GLN A 317 22.59 -21.29 17.48
C GLN A 317 21.76 -20.21 18.20
N ALA A 318 21.51 -19.07 17.55
CA ALA A 318 20.84 -17.93 18.16
C ALA A 318 19.41 -18.26 18.62
N ALA A 319 18.62 -18.90 17.74
CA ALA A 319 17.25 -19.29 18.06
C ALA A 319 17.16 -20.64 18.80
N GLY A 320 18.21 -21.45 18.78
CA GLY A 320 18.16 -22.84 19.26
C GLY A 320 17.20 -23.69 18.43
N VAL A 321 17.39 -23.67 17.10
CA VAL A 321 16.58 -24.44 16.14
C VAL A 321 16.78 -25.93 16.37
N LYS A 322 15.69 -26.66 16.61
CA LYS A 322 15.71 -28.11 16.85
C LYS A 322 15.51 -28.92 15.58
N ALA A 323 14.69 -28.42 14.67
CA ALA A 323 14.39 -29.09 13.41
C ALA A 323 14.31 -28.12 12.24
N ILE A 324 14.54 -28.64 11.05
CA ILE A 324 14.38 -27.90 9.79
C ILE A 324 13.58 -28.73 8.79
N VAL A 325 12.65 -28.07 8.09
CA VAL A 325 11.98 -28.59 6.89
C VAL A 325 12.40 -27.74 5.71
N ALA A 326 13.08 -28.34 4.73
CA ALA A 326 13.70 -27.63 3.62
C ALA A 326 13.24 -28.16 2.25
N THR A 327 13.26 -27.27 1.25
CA THR A 327 13.19 -27.61 -0.17
C THR A 327 14.54 -28.12 -0.68
N ASN A 328 14.56 -28.78 -1.84
CA ASN A 328 15.80 -29.24 -2.49
C ASN A 328 16.35 -28.22 -3.52
N GLU A 329 16.07 -26.93 -3.32
CA GLU A 329 16.38 -25.87 -4.29
C GLU A 329 17.61 -25.05 -3.85
N ASN A 330 18.38 -24.53 -4.81
CA ASN A 330 19.56 -23.66 -4.59
C ASN A 330 20.55 -24.17 -3.53
N ASP A 331 20.88 -25.46 -3.55
CA ASP A 331 21.91 -26.07 -2.69
C ASP A 331 21.59 -26.04 -1.18
N ILE A 332 20.38 -25.63 -0.77
CA ILE A 332 20.07 -25.44 0.65
C ILE A 332 20.30 -26.68 1.52
N PRO A 333 20.03 -27.94 1.09
CA PRO A 333 20.32 -29.10 1.94
C PRO A 333 21.81 -29.29 2.22
N ASN A 334 22.67 -29.00 1.23
CA ASN A 334 24.12 -29.04 1.42
C ASN A 334 24.59 -27.94 2.39
N GLN A 335 24.07 -26.72 2.26
CA GLN A 335 24.37 -25.63 3.20
C GLN A 335 23.94 -25.97 4.63
N VAL A 336 22.79 -26.63 4.80
CA VAL A 336 22.30 -27.11 6.10
C VAL A 336 23.19 -28.22 6.65
N ASP A 337 23.60 -29.20 5.83
CA ASP A 337 24.51 -30.27 6.27
C ASP A 337 25.83 -29.69 6.79
N MET A 338 26.40 -28.73 6.06
CA MET A 338 27.64 -28.05 6.47
C MET A 338 27.46 -27.21 7.75
N ALA A 339 26.31 -26.60 7.97
CA ALA A 339 26.00 -25.82 9.16
C ALA A 339 25.67 -26.70 10.38
N CYS A 340 25.15 -27.91 10.14
CA CYS A 340 24.79 -28.88 11.16
C CYS A 340 26.02 -29.38 11.94
N GLU A 341 27.19 -29.45 11.29
CA GLU A 341 28.47 -29.87 11.90
C GLU A 341 28.83 -29.04 13.15
N THR A 342 28.43 -27.78 13.19
CA THR A 342 28.75 -26.80 14.26
C THR A 342 27.52 -26.36 15.05
N SER A 343 26.35 -26.99 14.80
CA SER A 343 25.06 -26.58 15.34
C SER A 343 24.39 -27.73 16.11
N PRO A 344 24.81 -28.02 17.36
CA PRO A 344 24.32 -29.16 18.12
C PRO A 344 22.83 -29.07 18.50
N THR A 345 22.22 -27.89 18.33
CA THR A 345 20.79 -27.69 18.53
C THR A 345 19.95 -28.35 17.43
N LEU A 346 20.45 -28.41 16.19
CA LEU A 346 19.73 -29.00 15.06
C LEU A 346 19.81 -30.53 15.13
N GLN A 347 18.68 -31.17 15.41
CA GLN A 347 18.60 -32.61 15.63
C GLN A 347 17.87 -33.34 14.49
N ILE A 348 16.96 -32.65 13.80
CA ILE A 348 16.05 -33.27 12.82
C ILE A 348 16.09 -32.47 11.53
N LYS A 349 16.31 -33.17 10.41
CA LYS A 349 16.37 -32.59 9.07
C LYS A 349 15.35 -33.29 8.19
N MET A 350 14.43 -32.53 7.59
CA MET A 350 13.36 -33.03 6.74
C MET A 350 13.39 -32.35 5.38
N LEU A 351 13.31 -33.13 4.31
CA LEU A 351 13.30 -32.66 2.92
C LEU A 351 11.91 -32.85 2.32
N VAL A 352 11.43 -31.85 1.56
CA VAL A 352 10.17 -31.98 0.79
C VAL A 352 10.46 -32.42 -0.64
N GLY A 353 9.56 -33.23 -1.20
CA GLY A 353 9.60 -33.71 -2.59
C GLY A 353 10.59 -34.84 -2.82
N ASP A 354 11.87 -34.61 -2.53
CA ASP A 354 12.96 -35.53 -2.86
C ASP A 354 13.44 -36.37 -1.67
N HIS A 355 14.23 -37.39 -1.96
CA HIS A 355 14.93 -38.19 -0.96
C HIS A 355 16.40 -37.80 -0.89
N ARG A 356 16.95 -37.78 0.32
CA ARG A 356 18.36 -37.49 0.57
C ARG A 356 18.86 -38.29 1.78
N GLU A 357 20.05 -38.86 1.68
CA GLU A 357 20.68 -39.58 2.79
C GLU A 357 20.88 -38.64 4.00
N GLY A 358 20.57 -39.12 5.19
CA GLY A 358 20.66 -38.32 6.42
C GLY A 358 19.53 -37.29 6.61
N TRP A 359 18.51 -37.30 5.75
CA TRP A 359 17.31 -36.48 5.83
C TRP A 359 16.07 -37.35 5.80
N ASP A 360 15.08 -37.03 6.63
CA ASP A 360 13.76 -37.63 6.52
C ASP A 360 13.01 -37.04 5.30
N ASN A 361 12.26 -37.85 4.56
CA ASN A 361 11.32 -37.32 3.57
C ASN A 361 10.04 -36.85 4.29
N PHE A 362 9.71 -35.57 4.17
CA PHE A 362 8.56 -34.97 4.86
C PHE A 362 7.24 -35.48 4.30
N ASP A 363 7.10 -35.58 2.97
CA ASP A 363 5.84 -35.96 2.32
C ASP A 363 5.45 -37.42 2.62
N ASP A 364 6.41 -38.35 2.60
CA ASP A 364 6.21 -39.74 3.02
C ASP A 364 5.95 -39.84 4.53
N GLY A 365 6.69 -39.05 5.30
CA GLY A 365 6.55 -38.97 6.75
C GLY A 365 5.12 -38.64 7.17
N ILE A 366 4.50 -37.63 6.52
CA ILE A 366 3.11 -37.25 6.79
C ILE A 366 2.10 -38.25 6.22
N ALA A 367 2.36 -38.86 5.05
CA ALA A 367 1.41 -39.74 4.38
C ALA A 367 1.04 -40.97 5.22
N THR A 368 1.94 -41.39 6.12
CA THR A 368 1.74 -42.55 7.03
C THR A 368 1.05 -42.21 8.35
N GLN A 369 0.81 -40.93 8.64
CA GLN A 369 0.24 -40.51 9.93
C GLN A 369 -1.29 -40.50 9.95
N SER A 370 -1.84 -40.56 11.16
CA SER A 370 -3.26 -40.34 11.41
C SER A 370 -3.72 -38.96 10.94
N THR A 371 -4.91 -38.94 10.34
CA THR A 371 -5.62 -37.71 9.93
C THR A 371 -6.32 -37.00 11.07
N VAL A 372 -6.34 -37.63 12.26
CA VAL A 372 -6.90 -37.09 13.50
C VAL A 372 -5.75 -36.65 14.41
N PHE A 373 -5.85 -35.43 14.93
CA PHE A 373 -4.93 -34.88 15.91
C PHE A 373 -5.73 -34.17 17.00
N ASP A 374 -5.70 -34.71 18.22
CA ASP A 374 -6.41 -34.13 19.34
C ASP A 374 -5.74 -32.84 19.81
N ARG A 375 -6.56 -31.82 20.15
CA ARG A 375 -6.06 -30.55 20.69
C ARG A 375 -5.28 -30.84 21.98
N PRO A 376 -4.01 -30.41 22.10
CA PRO A 376 -3.25 -30.56 23.33
C PRO A 376 -3.95 -29.92 24.54
N THR A 377 -3.75 -30.50 25.72
CA THR A 377 -4.35 -30.05 26.99
C THR A 377 -3.30 -30.01 28.10
N GLY A 378 -3.54 -29.24 29.16
CA GLY A 378 -2.60 -29.15 30.30
C GLY A 378 -1.31 -28.44 29.90
N ASP A 379 -0.15 -28.98 30.30
CA ASP A 379 1.15 -28.36 30.03
C ASP A 379 1.52 -28.27 28.54
N ASP A 380 0.93 -29.14 27.72
CA ASP A 380 1.10 -29.13 26.26
C ASP A 380 0.14 -28.13 25.55
N ASP A 381 -0.88 -27.58 26.22
CA ASP A 381 -1.76 -26.56 25.63
C ASP A 381 -1.05 -25.20 25.56
N VAL A 382 -1.41 -24.38 24.58
CA VAL A 382 -0.82 -23.06 24.37
C VAL A 382 -1.53 -22.00 25.19
N THR A 383 -0.81 -20.96 25.57
CA THR A 383 -1.34 -19.71 26.11
C THR A 383 -1.18 -18.62 25.05
N ASN A 384 -2.00 -17.58 25.13
CA ASN A 384 -1.89 -16.42 24.23
C ASN A 384 -0.51 -15.74 24.26
N SER A 385 0.27 -15.89 25.34
CA SER A 385 1.61 -15.35 25.51
C SER A 385 2.74 -16.24 24.98
N ASP A 386 2.47 -17.52 24.71
CA ASP A 386 3.49 -18.42 24.16
C ASP A 386 3.95 -17.91 22.79
N HIS A 387 5.25 -18.03 22.50
CA HIS A 387 5.77 -17.71 21.18
C HIS A 387 5.25 -18.74 20.16
N MET A 388 4.81 -18.27 19.01
CA MET A 388 4.32 -19.12 17.91
C MET A 388 5.17 -18.98 16.64
N LEU A 389 5.75 -17.81 16.42
CA LEU A 389 6.39 -17.44 15.16
C LEU A 389 7.56 -16.51 15.43
N MET A 390 8.68 -16.75 14.76
CA MET A 390 9.89 -15.95 14.87
C MET A 390 10.43 -15.62 13.49
N TYR A 391 10.90 -14.38 13.31
CA TYR A 391 11.58 -13.95 12.10
C TYR A 391 12.95 -13.37 12.45
N PHE A 392 13.94 -13.66 11.62
CA PHE A 392 15.22 -12.98 11.67
C PHE A 392 15.15 -11.66 10.89
N THR A 393 15.32 -10.53 11.58
CA THR A 393 15.23 -9.19 11.01
C THR A 393 16.60 -8.53 10.99
N SER A 394 17.01 -8.01 9.84
CA SER A 394 18.29 -7.31 9.69
C SER A 394 18.31 -6.05 10.57
N GLY A 395 19.29 -5.95 11.48
CA GLY A 395 19.59 -4.71 12.18
C GLY A 395 20.45 -3.77 11.33
N THR A 396 20.46 -2.48 11.66
CA THR A 396 21.23 -1.47 10.90
C THR A 396 22.72 -1.48 11.22
N THR A 397 23.14 -2.15 12.30
CA THR A 397 24.54 -2.17 12.78
C THR A 397 25.08 -3.55 13.20
N GLY A 398 24.40 -4.67 12.89
CA GLY A 398 24.87 -6.00 13.30
C GLY A 398 24.08 -7.20 12.76
N TYR A 399 24.34 -8.39 13.32
CA TYR A 399 23.65 -9.63 12.96
C TYR A 399 22.13 -9.53 13.15
N PRO A 400 21.32 -10.28 12.35
CA PRO A 400 19.86 -10.19 12.41
C PRO A 400 19.27 -10.51 13.79
N LYS A 401 18.39 -9.65 14.31
CA LYS A 401 17.66 -9.88 15.57
C LYS A 401 16.52 -10.88 15.35
N ILE A 402 16.02 -11.51 16.41
CA ILE A 402 14.92 -12.48 16.33
C ILE A 402 13.63 -11.85 16.85
N THR A 403 12.78 -11.40 15.94
CA THR A 403 11.46 -10.85 16.29
C THR A 403 10.49 -11.99 16.61
N ALA A 404 10.06 -12.10 17.87
CA ALA A 404 9.17 -13.16 18.33
C ALA A 404 7.71 -12.68 18.46
N HIS A 405 6.79 -13.44 17.88
CA HIS A 405 5.36 -13.22 17.88
C HIS A 405 4.64 -14.30 18.69
N ASN A 406 3.59 -13.91 19.40
CA ASN A 406 2.78 -14.81 20.21
C ASN A 406 1.51 -15.29 19.48
N PHE A 407 0.74 -16.16 20.12
CA PHE A 407 -0.48 -16.75 19.54
C PHE A 407 -1.56 -15.75 19.11
N LEU A 408 -1.51 -14.49 19.57
CA LEU A 408 -2.45 -13.43 19.14
C LEU A 408 -2.06 -12.73 17.84
N TYR A 409 -0.84 -12.94 17.33
CA TYR A 409 -0.36 -12.32 16.09
C TYR A 409 -1.28 -12.51 14.88
N PRO A 410 -1.87 -13.70 14.63
CA PRO A 410 -2.78 -13.92 13.50
C PRO A 410 -4.01 -13.01 13.54
N LEU A 411 -4.57 -12.73 14.72
CA LEU A 411 -5.74 -11.88 14.86
C LEU A 411 -5.45 -10.44 14.43
N GLY A 412 -4.24 -9.95 14.68
CA GLY A 412 -3.81 -8.62 14.22
C GLY A 412 -3.81 -8.46 12.69
N HIS A 413 -3.84 -9.56 11.93
CA HIS A 413 -3.96 -9.52 10.46
C HIS A 413 -5.39 -9.36 9.95
N LEU A 414 -6.40 -9.31 10.82
CA LEU A 414 -7.77 -9.05 10.38
C LEU A 414 -7.85 -7.71 9.64
N VAL A 415 -7.22 -6.65 10.15
CA VAL A 415 -7.23 -5.35 9.48
C VAL A 415 -6.50 -5.41 8.15
N THR A 416 -5.34 -6.08 8.13
CA THR A 416 -4.54 -6.33 6.92
C THR A 416 -5.38 -6.95 5.80
N ALA A 417 -6.16 -7.99 6.11
CA ALA A 417 -6.91 -8.72 5.09
C ALA A 417 -8.27 -8.09 4.76
N ARG A 418 -9.07 -7.75 5.78
CA ARG A 418 -10.45 -7.31 5.59
C ARG A 418 -10.56 -5.88 5.09
N TYR A 419 -9.80 -4.95 5.66
CA TYR A 419 -9.98 -3.52 5.40
C TYR A 419 -8.90 -2.92 4.52
N TRP A 420 -7.74 -3.58 4.37
CA TRP A 420 -6.70 -3.14 3.45
C TRP A 420 -6.64 -3.97 2.18
N HIS A 421 -6.38 -5.28 2.27
CA HIS A 421 -6.43 -6.14 1.08
C HIS A 421 -7.84 -6.27 0.48
N HIS A 422 -8.86 -5.97 1.29
CA HIS A 422 -10.27 -6.08 0.96
C HIS A 422 -10.62 -7.46 0.37
N VAL A 423 -10.17 -8.51 1.06
CA VAL A 423 -10.32 -9.88 0.56
C VAL A 423 -11.77 -10.34 0.58
N ASP A 424 -12.19 -10.93 -0.53
CA ASP A 424 -13.50 -11.54 -0.69
C ASP A 424 -13.42 -13.03 -0.27
N PRO A 425 -14.29 -13.50 0.66
CA PRO A 425 -14.41 -14.91 1.02
C PRO A 425 -14.61 -15.84 -0.19
N ASN A 426 -15.29 -15.39 -1.24
CA ASN A 426 -15.56 -16.13 -2.48
C ASN A 426 -14.62 -15.77 -3.63
N GLY A 427 -13.68 -14.84 -3.39
CA GLY A 427 -12.71 -14.38 -4.37
C GLY A 427 -11.45 -15.24 -4.38
N LEU A 428 -10.32 -14.63 -4.75
CA LEU A 428 -9.01 -15.26 -4.66
C LEU A 428 -7.93 -14.18 -4.50
N HIS A 429 -7.28 -14.17 -3.34
CA HIS A 429 -6.27 -13.17 -3.00
C HIS A 429 -4.87 -13.64 -3.40
N PHE A 430 -4.14 -12.85 -4.17
CA PHE A 430 -2.77 -13.15 -4.56
C PHE A 430 -1.79 -12.13 -3.98
N THR A 431 -0.89 -12.60 -3.10
CA THR A 431 0.28 -11.82 -2.68
C THR A 431 1.56 -12.38 -3.33
N ILE A 432 2.44 -11.52 -3.84
CA ILE A 432 3.79 -11.93 -4.27
C ILE A 432 4.76 -11.79 -3.09
N SER A 433 5.18 -12.92 -2.53
CA SER A 433 6.18 -12.98 -1.45
C SER A 433 6.75 -14.39 -1.28
N ASP A 434 8.02 -14.50 -0.90
CA ASP A 434 8.62 -15.76 -0.43
C ASP A 434 8.22 -16.07 1.01
N THR A 435 8.01 -17.34 1.36
CA THR A 435 7.56 -17.73 2.70
C THR A 435 8.60 -17.42 3.78
N GLY A 436 9.87 -17.22 3.41
CA GLY A 436 10.91 -16.76 4.31
C GLY A 436 10.73 -15.33 4.84
N TRP A 437 9.83 -14.54 4.26
CA TRP A 437 9.54 -13.16 4.70
C TRP A 437 8.22 -13.05 5.44
N GLY A 438 8.14 -12.12 6.40
CA GLY A 438 6.89 -11.81 7.13
C GLY A 438 5.72 -11.46 6.21
N LYS A 439 5.99 -10.83 5.06
CA LYS A 439 4.96 -10.47 4.08
C LYS A 439 4.18 -11.69 3.56
N ALA A 440 4.74 -12.89 3.58
CA ALA A 440 4.01 -14.10 3.22
C ALA A 440 2.84 -14.36 4.18
N VAL A 441 3.02 -14.24 5.49
CA VAL A 441 1.92 -14.49 6.44
C VAL A 441 0.92 -13.34 6.54
N TRP A 442 1.32 -12.13 6.13
CA TRP A 442 0.41 -10.99 5.95
C TRP A 442 -0.55 -11.18 4.76
N GLY A 443 -0.08 -11.83 3.70
CA GLY A 443 -0.75 -11.88 2.40
C GLY A 443 -1.20 -13.26 1.93
N LYS A 444 -0.87 -14.32 2.67
CA LYS A 444 -1.07 -15.70 2.20
C LYS A 444 -1.54 -16.66 3.29
N LEU A 445 -1.94 -16.16 4.47
CA LEU A 445 -2.25 -17.06 5.58
C LEU A 445 -3.27 -16.46 6.55
N TYR A 446 -2.82 -15.65 7.51
CA TYR A 446 -3.58 -15.41 8.73
C TYR A 446 -4.85 -14.60 8.50
N GLY A 447 -4.72 -13.36 8.03
CA GLY A 447 -5.86 -12.48 7.84
C GLY A 447 -6.82 -13.00 6.77
N GLN A 448 -6.28 -13.58 5.69
CA GLN A 448 -7.08 -14.11 4.59
C GLN A 448 -7.98 -15.24 5.06
N TRP A 449 -7.43 -16.22 5.79
CA TRP A 449 -8.21 -17.35 6.29
C TRP A 449 -9.10 -16.97 7.48
N LEU A 450 -8.73 -15.97 8.29
CA LEU A 450 -9.67 -15.38 9.26
C LEU A 450 -10.95 -14.89 8.56
N CYS A 451 -10.80 -14.27 7.40
CA CYS A 451 -11.90 -13.82 6.54
C CYS A 451 -12.50 -14.95 5.68
N GLU A 452 -12.10 -16.21 5.87
CA GLU A 452 -12.51 -17.37 5.05
C GLU A 452 -12.23 -17.20 3.54
N ALA A 453 -11.29 -16.33 3.18
CA ALA A 453 -10.90 -16.02 1.81
C ALA A 453 -9.73 -16.91 1.35
N PRO A 454 -9.83 -17.54 0.16
CA PRO A 454 -8.75 -18.37 -0.34
C PRO A 454 -7.57 -17.54 -0.85
N VAL A 455 -6.39 -18.15 -0.82
CA VAL A 455 -5.15 -17.52 -1.30
C VAL A 455 -4.65 -18.20 -2.57
N PHE A 456 -4.14 -17.42 -3.51
CA PHE A 456 -3.38 -17.94 -4.65
C PHE A 456 -1.89 -17.90 -4.34
N THR A 457 -1.22 -19.02 -4.58
CA THR A 457 0.23 -19.12 -4.45
C THR A 457 0.82 -19.63 -5.74
N TYR A 458 1.73 -18.86 -6.33
CA TYR A 458 2.53 -19.30 -7.47
C TYR A 458 3.99 -19.52 -7.08
N ASP A 459 4.45 -20.77 -7.15
CA ASP A 459 5.80 -21.23 -6.80
C ASP A 459 6.78 -21.11 -7.97
N PHE A 460 6.93 -19.89 -8.51
CA PHE A 460 7.92 -19.59 -9.54
C PHE A 460 9.33 -19.43 -8.94
N THR A 461 10.36 -19.69 -9.75
CA THR A 461 11.78 -19.52 -9.39
C THR A 461 12.29 -18.12 -9.69
N LYS A 462 11.97 -17.60 -10.88
CA LYS A 462 12.32 -16.26 -11.34
C LYS A 462 11.06 -15.46 -11.62
N PHE A 463 11.05 -14.21 -11.17
CA PHE A 463 9.94 -13.31 -11.47
C PHE A 463 10.00 -12.86 -12.93
N GLU A 464 8.91 -13.08 -13.65
CA GLU A 464 8.70 -12.58 -15.02
C GLU A 464 7.27 -12.06 -15.14
N ALA A 465 7.11 -10.79 -15.51
CA ALA A 465 5.82 -10.12 -15.56
C ALA A 465 4.83 -10.84 -16.51
N GLN A 466 5.32 -11.22 -17.70
CA GLN A 466 4.57 -11.93 -18.74
C GLN A 466 4.05 -13.30 -18.31
N ASP A 467 4.68 -13.90 -17.29
CA ASP A 467 4.29 -15.20 -16.77
C ASP A 467 3.18 -15.10 -15.70
N ILE A 468 3.06 -13.93 -15.07
CA ILE A 468 2.11 -13.64 -13.98
C ILE A 468 0.87 -12.92 -14.49
N LEU A 469 1.01 -11.95 -15.40
CA LEU A 469 -0.10 -11.15 -15.91
C LEU A 469 -1.26 -12.01 -16.50
N PRO A 470 -1.02 -13.09 -17.26
CA PRO A 470 -2.10 -13.96 -17.75
C PRO A 470 -2.85 -14.71 -16.63
N LEU A 471 -2.25 -14.84 -15.45
CA LEU A 471 -2.81 -15.63 -14.35
C LEU A 471 -4.00 -14.92 -13.69
N PHE A 472 -4.07 -13.58 -13.76
CA PHE A 472 -5.16 -12.80 -13.17
C PHE A 472 -6.50 -13.28 -13.69
N LYS A 473 -6.72 -13.23 -15.01
CA LYS A 473 -7.95 -13.76 -15.59
C LYS A 473 -8.06 -15.28 -15.50
N LYS A 474 -6.98 -16.01 -15.79
CA LYS A 474 -6.99 -17.48 -15.85
C LYS A 474 -7.53 -18.12 -14.57
N TYR A 475 -7.14 -17.59 -13.41
CA TYR A 475 -7.58 -18.09 -12.10
C TYR A 475 -8.58 -17.19 -11.40
N ASN A 476 -9.07 -16.16 -12.10
CA ASN A 476 -9.99 -15.16 -11.57
C ASN A 476 -9.50 -14.56 -10.23
N ILE A 477 -8.25 -14.10 -10.20
CA ILE A 477 -7.65 -13.44 -9.04
C ILE A 477 -8.37 -12.10 -8.85
N THR A 478 -8.93 -11.89 -7.66
CA THR A 478 -9.79 -10.74 -7.37
C THR A 478 -9.08 -9.64 -6.59
N THR A 479 -8.13 -10.00 -5.73
CA THR A 479 -7.33 -9.01 -5.00
C THR A 479 -5.86 -9.33 -5.08
N PHE A 480 -5.03 -8.29 -5.17
CA PHE A 480 -3.60 -8.44 -5.45
C PHE A 480 -2.73 -7.56 -4.56
N CYS A 481 -1.64 -8.11 -4.05
CA CYS A 481 -0.63 -7.38 -3.29
C CYS A 481 0.78 -7.72 -3.78
N ALA A 482 1.58 -6.69 -4.06
CA ALA A 482 2.98 -6.84 -4.40
C ALA A 482 3.78 -5.60 -3.94
N PRO A 483 5.11 -5.70 -3.81
CA PRO A 483 5.93 -4.51 -3.56
C PRO A 483 6.03 -3.63 -4.82
N PRO A 484 6.34 -2.32 -4.68
CA PRO A 484 6.53 -1.42 -5.81
C PRO A 484 7.47 -1.94 -6.90
N THR A 485 8.53 -2.68 -6.55
CA THR A 485 9.41 -3.35 -7.52
C THR A 485 8.64 -4.18 -8.55
N MET A 486 7.66 -4.98 -8.12
CA MET A 486 6.94 -5.86 -9.05
C MET A 486 5.98 -5.07 -9.93
N TYR A 487 5.31 -4.05 -9.38
CA TYR A 487 4.49 -3.14 -10.18
C TYR A 487 5.32 -2.40 -11.24
N ARG A 488 6.54 -1.96 -10.90
CA ARG A 488 7.47 -1.36 -11.89
C ARG A 488 7.77 -2.30 -13.06
N PHE A 489 7.83 -3.61 -12.83
CA PHE A 489 8.00 -4.57 -13.92
C PHE A 489 6.71 -4.78 -14.71
N PHE A 490 5.54 -4.84 -14.06
CA PHE A 490 4.27 -4.97 -14.77
C PHE A 490 3.99 -3.79 -15.70
N ILE A 491 4.17 -2.55 -15.24
CA ILE A 491 3.88 -1.36 -16.04
C ILE A 491 4.87 -1.15 -17.20
N LYS A 492 6.00 -1.87 -17.20
CA LYS A 492 6.94 -1.90 -18.33
C LYS A 492 6.50 -2.86 -19.44
N GLU A 493 5.55 -3.74 -19.18
CA GLU A 493 4.88 -4.55 -20.20
C GLU A 493 3.72 -3.77 -20.83
N ASP A 494 3.30 -4.17 -22.03
CA ASP A 494 2.07 -3.67 -22.63
C ASP A 494 0.85 -4.29 -21.94
N LEU A 495 0.38 -3.64 -20.87
CA LEU A 495 -0.75 -4.12 -20.06
C LEU A 495 -2.05 -4.28 -20.85
N SER A 496 -2.21 -3.62 -22.01
CA SER A 496 -3.39 -3.74 -22.86
C SER A 496 -3.57 -5.13 -23.48
N GLN A 497 -2.50 -5.94 -23.49
CA GLN A 497 -2.52 -7.32 -24.00
C GLN A 497 -3.05 -8.34 -23.00
N TYR A 498 -3.27 -7.94 -21.75
CA TYR A 498 -3.65 -8.84 -20.66
C TYR A 498 -5.04 -8.49 -20.14
N ASP A 499 -5.87 -9.52 -19.94
CA ASP A 499 -7.16 -9.34 -19.27
C ASP A 499 -6.94 -9.25 -17.74
N LEU A 500 -7.03 -8.03 -17.21
CA LEU A 500 -6.94 -7.76 -15.77
C LEU A 500 -8.33 -7.53 -15.13
N SER A 501 -9.41 -7.78 -15.87
CA SER A 501 -10.79 -7.50 -15.47
C SER A 501 -11.32 -8.36 -14.32
N SER A 502 -10.55 -9.33 -13.80
CA SER A 502 -10.90 -10.06 -12.58
C SER A 502 -10.54 -9.28 -11.31
N LEU A 503 -9.57 -8.37 -11.38
CA LEU A 503 -9.11 -7.59 -10.23
C LEU A 503 -10.19 -6.60 -9.76
N ARG A 504 -10.31 -6.48 -8.45
CA ARG A 504 -11.25 -5.61 -7.73
C ARG A 504 -10.55 -4.71 -6.73
N HIS A 505 -9.41 -5.13 -6.21
CA HIS A 505 -8.63 -4.34 -5.26
C HIS A 505 -7.13 -4.66 -5.36
N THR A 506 -6.29 -3.62 -5.28
CA THR A 506 -4.84 -3.74 -5.42
C THR A 506 -4.14 -2.97 -4.32
N THR A 507 -3.28 -3.66 -3.58
CA THR A 507 -2.50 -3.06 -2.49
C THR A 507 -1.01 -3.13 -2.76
N ILE A 508 -0.26 -2.28 -2.06
CA ILE A 508 1.18 -2.12 -2.25
C ILE A 508 1.88 -1.80 -0.93
N ALA A 509 3.05 -2.40 -0.69
CA ALA A 509 3.81 -2.15 0.53
C ALA A 509 5.26 -2.63 0.42
N GLY A 510 6.10 -2.17 1.35
CA GLY A 510 7.44 -2.69 1.59
C GLY A 510 8.58 -1.88 0.96
N GLU A 511 8.25 -1.06 -0.03
CA GLU A 511 9.08 0.02 -0.55
C GLU A 511 8.19 1.24 -0.73
N ALA A 512 8.80 2.40 -0.89
CA ALA A 512 8.04 3.61 -1.13
C ALA A 512 7.58 3.69 -2.60
N LEU A 513 6.38 4.26 -2.77
CA LEU A 513 5.66 4.28 -4.04
C LEU A 513 6.07 5.49 -4.89
N ASN A 514 6.53 5.22 -6.12
CA ASN A 514 6.69 6.25 -7.13
C ASN A 514 5.31 6.58 -7.74
N PRO A 515 4.87 7.86 -7.78
CA PRO A 515 3.59 8.26 -8.38
C PRO A 515 3.36 7.76 -9.80
N GLU A 516 4.40 7.65 -10.63
CA GLU A 516 4.29 7.13 -11.99
C GLU A 516 3.80 5.68 -12.02
N VAL A 517 4.21 4.87 -11.04
CA VAL A 517 3.74 3.47 -10.92
C VAL A 517 2.26 3.42 -10.59
N TYR A 518 1.79 4.35 -9.75
CA TYR A 518 0.38 4.50 -9.42
C TYR A 518 -0.43 4.90 -10.65
N ASP A 519 -0.01 5.95 -11.35
CA ASP A 519 -0.74 6.50 -12.49
C ASP A 519 -0.83 5.52 -13.66
N GLN A 520 0.26 4.83 -13.99
CA GLN A 520 0.25 3.82 -15.06
C GLN A 520 -0.64 2.62 -14.70
N TRP A 521 -0.60 2.16 -13.45
CA TRP A 521 -1.44 1.06 -13.00
C TRP A 521 -2.94 1.44 -12.98
N LEU A 522 -3.25 2.64 -12.48
CA LEU A 522 -4.60 3.20 -12.47
C LEU A 522 -5.14 3.34 -13.90
N LYS A 523 -4.32 3.85 -14.83
CA LYS A 523 -4.70 3.96 -16.25
C LYS A 523 -4.97 2.59 -16.89
N ALA A 524 -4.16 1.58 -16.56
CA ALA A 524 -4.27 0.25 -17.15
C ALA A 524 -5.43 -0.58 -16.58
N THR A 525 -5.77 -0.39 -15.31
CA THR A 525 -6.72 -1.28 -14.59
C THR A 525 -7.97 -0.58 -14.07
N GLY A 526 -7.97 0.74 -13.97
CA GLY A 526 -8.97 1.51 -13.24
C GLY A 526 -8.84 1.41 -11.71
N LEU A 527 -7.85 0.68 -11.19
CA LEU A 527 -7.70 0.44 -9.76
C LEU A 527 -6.60 1.30 -9.16
N LYS A 528 -6.90 1.93 -8.02
CA LYS A 528 -5.94 2.67 -7.20
C LYS A 528 -5.04 1.70 -6.45
N LEU A 529 -3.74 2.01 -6.34
CA LEU A 529 -2.84 1.26 -5.47
C LEU A 529 -2.98 1.78 -4.04
N THR A 530 -3.50 0.95 -3.13
CA THR A 530 -3.65 1.31 -1.72
C THR A 530 -2.39 0.97 -0.94
N GLU A 531 -1.59 1.99 -0.63
CA GLU A 531 -0.34 1.81 0.12
C GLU A 531 -0.60 1.46 1.58
N GLY A 532 0.25 0.60 2.13
CA GLY A 532 0.25 0.22 3.55
C GLY A 532 1.65 0.04 4.11
N PHE A 533 1.79 0.31 5.40
CA PHE A 533 3.05 0.28 6.13
C PHE A 533 2.96 -0.56 7.41
N GLY A 534 4.06 -1.25 7.67
CA GLY A 534 4.38 -1.87 8.94
C GLY A 534 5.72 -2.58 8.84
N GLN A 535 6.09 -3.28 9.90
CA GLN A 535 7.39 -3.90 10.05
C GLN A 535 7.25 -5.39 10.36
N THR A 536 8.37 -6.10 10.49
CA THR A 536 8.31 -7.51 10.88
C THR A 536 7.77 -7.66 12.31
N GLU A 537 8.02 -6.66 13.14
CA GLU A 537 7.61 -6.51 14.52
C GLU A 537 6.12 -6.20 14.66
N THR A 538 5.42 -5.84 13.58
CA THR A 538 4.02 -5.39 13.63
C THR A 538 3.14 -6.16 12.64
N THR A 539 1.87 -5.77 12.61
CA THR A 539 0.98 -5.96 11.45
C THR A 539 0.80 -4.60 10.75
N LEU A 540 -0.33 -4.35 10.10
CA LEU A 540 -0.58 -3.12 9.34
C LEU A 540 -0.78 -1.91 10.28
N VAL A 541 0.20 -1.02 10.33
CA VAL A 541 0.24 0.14 11.25
C VAL A 541 -0.39 1.38 10.61
N LEU A 542 -0.02 1.69 9.37
CA LEU A 542 -0.59 2.78 8.58
C LEU A 542 -1.09 2.20 7.26
N ALA A 543 -2.23 2.66 6.74
CA ALA A 543 -2.71 2.24 5.44
C ALA A 543 -3.74 3.18 4.84
N ASN A 544 -3.89 3.10 3.53
CA ASN A 544 -5.09 3.53 2.83
C ASN A 544 -6.14 2.41 2.93
N LEU A 545 -6.90 2.39 4.03
CA LEU A 545 -7.97 1.41 4.25
C LEU A 545 -9.17 1.68 3.33
N LEU A 546 -10.06 0.70 3.18
CA LEU A 546 -11.33 0.87 2.49
C LEU A 546 -12.05 2.14 2.97
N GLY A 547 -12.43 3.00 2.03
CA GLY A 547 -13.03 4.31 2.31
C GLY A 547 -12.04 5.46 2.48
N THR A 548 -10.74 5.19 2.40
CA THR A 548 -9.68 6.22 2.40
C THR A 548 -9.22 6.47 0.97
N GLU A 549 -9.24 7.73 0.55
CA GLU A 549 -8.76 8.14 -0.78
C GLU A 549 -7.23 8.11 -0.83
N PRO A 550 -6.59 7.21 -1.61
CA PRO A 550 -5.14 7.09 -1.60
C PRO A 550 -4.47 8.36 -2.14
N LYS A 551 -3.52 8.90 -1.37
CA LYS A 551 -2.60 9.94 -1.85
C LYS A 551 -1.29 9.28 -2.29
N PRO A 552 -0.92 9.29 -3.59
CA PRO A 552 0.32 8.66 -4.05
C PRO A 552 1.55 9.18 -3.29
N GLY A 553 2.35 8.27 -2.74
CA GLY A 553 3.51 8.59 -1.90
C GLY A 553 3.21 8.70 -0.40
N SER A 554 1.93 8.65 0.00
CA SER A 554 1.54 8.53 1.41
C SER A 554 1.26 7.09 1.80
N MET A 555 1.75 6.72 2.99
CA MET A 555 1.45 5.43 3.63
C MET A 555 0.01 5.33 4.16
N GLY A 556 -0.81 6.37 4.00
CA GLY A 556 -2.19 6.43 4.47
C GLY A 556 -2.31 6.91 5.91
N LYS A 557 -3.33 6.40 6.62
CA LYS A 557 -3.70 6.82 7.98
C LYS A 557 -3.46 5.70 8.99
N PRO A 558 -3.39 6.00 10.31
CA PRO A 558 -3.28 4.98 11.34
C PRO A 558 -4.40 3.94 11.27
N SER A 559 -4.01 2.67 11.31
CA SER A 559 -4.93 1.56 11.50
C SER A 559 -5.61 1.71 12.87
N PRO A 560 -6.95 1.59 12.97
CA PRO A 560 -7.67 1.69 14.25
C PRO A 560 -7.19 0.72 15.34
N GLN A 561 -6.48 -0.35 14.97
CA GLN A 561 -5.85 -1.31 15.88
C GLN A 561 -4.66 -0.74 16.66
N TYR A 562 -4.02 0.33 16.17
CA TYR A 562 -2.79 0.87 16.72
C TYR A 562 -2.95 2.33 17.16
N SER A 563 -2.52 2.62 18.38
CA SER A 563 -2.40 4.00 18.87
C SER A 563 -1.11 4.64 18.35
N VAL A 564 -1.10 5.01 17.07
CA VAL A 564 0.07 5.60 16.39
C VAL A 564 0.24 7.08 16.75
N ASP A 565 1.48 7.49 16.96
CA ASP A 565 1.86 8.89 17.18
C ASP A 565 3.17 9.21 16.45
N LEU A 566 3.44 10.49 16.21
CA LEU A 566 4.74 10.96 15.70
C LEU A 566 5.48 11.69 16.82
N LEU A 567 6.62 11.16 17.26
CA LEU A 567 7.36 11.69 18.40
C LEU A 567 8.66 12.38 18.00
N ASP A 568 8.99 13.49 18.64
CA ASP A 568 10.31 14.11 18.57
C ASP A 568 11.35 13.32 19.42
N PRO A 569 12.65 13.66 19.35
CA PRO A 569 13.68 13.01 20.15
C PRO A 569 13.51 13.13 21.67
N ASP A 570 12.71 14.09 22.13
CA ASP A 570 12.41 14.32 23.55
C ASP A 570 11.16 13.53 24.00
N GLY A 571 10.50 12.81 23.08
CA GLY A 571 9.32 11.98 23.33
C GLY A 571 7.98 12.73 23.25
N ASN A 572 7.97 13.97 22.79
CA ASN A 572 6.75 14.77 22.64
C ASN A 572 6.11 14.54 21.26
N SER A 573 4.78 14.60 21.20
CA SER A 573 4.06 14.54 19.93
C SER A 573 4.37 15.78 19.09
N VAL A 574 4.73 15.57 17.82
CA VAL A 574 4.98 16.66 16.86
C VAL A 574 3.67 17.20 16.27
N LYS A 575 3.71 18.45 15.79
CA LYS A 575 2.55 19.08 15.14
C LYS A 575 2.37 18.58 13.71
N VAL A 576 1.22 18.90 13.11
CA VAL A 576 0.99 18.71 11.67
C VAL A 576 2.09 19.41 10.87
N GLY A 577 2.62 18.74 9.84
CA GLY A 577 3.73 19.20 9.01
C GLY A 577 5.13 19.01 9.61
N GLU A 578 5.25 18.67 10.89
CA GLU A 578 6.54 18.39 11.53
C GLU A 578 6.92 16.91 11.39
N THR A 579 8.22 16.65 11.24
CA THR A 579 8.76 15.28 11.15
C THR A 579 9.02 14.72 12.55
N GLY A 580 8.54 13.50 12.80
CA GLY A 580 8.81 12.72 14.01
C GLY A 580 8.95 11.23 13.71
N GLU A 581 9.33 10.46 14.72
CA GLU A 581 9.36 9.01 14.67
C GLU A 581 7.94 8.43 14.76
N ILE A 582 7.60 7.49 13.88
CA ILE A 582 6.39 6.69 13.99
C ILE A 582 6.53 5.79 15.21
N CYS A 583 5.69 6.03 16.21
CA CYS A 583 5.68 5.27 17.45
C CYS A 583 4.28 4.70 17.72
N ILE A 584 4.22 3.59 18.45
CA ILE A 584 2.98 2.97 18.90
C ILE A 584 2.89 3.10 20.41
N ARG A 585 1.87 3.80 20.90
CA ARG A 585 1.59 3.89 22.34
C ARG A 585 0.92 2.60 22.82
N THR A 586 1.43 2.04 23.91
CA THR A 586 1.08 0.71 24.46
C THR A 586 0.63 0.77 25.92
N ARG A 587 0.31 1.96 26.45
CA ARG A 587 -0.12 2.19 27.85
C ARG A 587 -1.35 1.39 28.28
N TYR A 588 -2.16 0.93 27.32
CA TYR A 588 -3.36 0.12 27.56
C TYR A 588 -3.13 -1.37 27.24
N GLY A 589 -1.86 -1.78 27.17
CA GLY A 589 -1.43 -3.11 26.77
C GLY A 589 -0.91 -3.16 25.34
N ALA A 590 -0.19 -4.24 25.03
CA ALA A 590 0.30 -4.53 23.70
C ALA A 590 -0.89 -4.79 22.74
N PRO A 591 -1.01 -4.04 21.63
CA PRO A 591 -2.03 -4.33 20.64
C PRO A 591 -1.79 -5.70 20.00
N CYS A 592 -2.86 -6.40 19.63
CA CYS A 592 -2.74 -7.63 18.86
C CYS A 592 -1.89 -7.37 17.60
N GLY A 593 -1.03 -8.32 17.23
CA GLY A 593 -0.14 -8.16 16.08
C GLY A 593 1.17 -7.41 16.32
N LEU A 594 1.36 -6.74 17.47
CA LEU A 594 2.70 -6.29 17.89
C LEU A 594 3.49 -7.50 18.43
N PHE A 595 4.77 -7.58 18.09
CA PHE A 595 5.68 -8.61 18.58
C PHE A 595 5.77 -8.63 20.11
N SER A 596 6.24 -9.74 20.67
CA SER A 596 6.43 -9.89 22.11
C SER A 596 7.79 -9.35 22.56
N CYS A 597 8.85 -9.65 21.82
CA CYS A 597 10.22 -9.22 22.12
C CYS A 597 11.19 -9.51 20.97
N TYR A 598 12.41 -8.99 21.08
CA TYR A 598 13.56 -9.60 20.43
C TYR A 598 14.04 -10.78 21.30
N TYR A 599 13.88 -12.00 20.78
CA TYR A 599 14.15 -13.23 21.52
C TYR A 599 15.62 -13.29 21.97
N ARG A 600 15.82 -13.49 23.28
CA ARG A 600 17.14 -13.50 23.95
C ARG A 600 17.94 -12.20 23.83
N ASP A 601 17.27 -11.08 23.55
CA ASP A 601 17.88 -9.76 23.44
C ASP A 601 17.00 -8.72 24.15
N GLU A 602 16.99 -8.81 25.48
CA GLU A 602 16.19 -7.92 26.35
C GLU A 602 16.65 -6.47 26.23
N GLU A 603 17.96 -6.22 26.08
CA GLU A 603 18.50 -4.88 25.89
C GLU A 603 17.93 -4.22 24.63
N LYS A 604 17.93 -4.90 23.48
CA LYS A 604 17.31 -4.33 22.27
C LYS A 604 15.80 -4.26 22.36
N THR A 605 15.17 -5.14 23.13
CA THR A 605 13.72 -5.10 23.36
C THR A 605 13.37 -3.83 24.14
N ASN A 606 14.04 -3.59 25.27
CA ASN A 606 13.85 -2.39 26.08
C ASN A 606 14.25 -1.11 25.34
N PHE A 607 15.28 -1.18 24.50
CA PHE A 607 15.65 -0.04 23.65
C PHE A 607 14.54 0.33 22.66
N ALA A 608 13.93 -0.65 21.99
CA ALA A 608 12.86 -0.41 21.02
C ALA A 608 11.49 -0.24 21.66
N TRP A 609 11.28 -0.73 22.88
CA TRP A 609 10.00 -0.68 23.57
C TRP A 609 10.21 -0.39 25.06
N ASN A 610 10.00 0.86 25.44
CA ASN A 610 10.11 1.33 26.81
C ASN A 610 9.07 2.43 27.08
N ASN A 611 8.80 2.69 28.36
CA ASN A 611 7.89 3.77 28.79
C ASN A 611 6.53 3.72 28.07
N ASP A 612 5.98 2.52 27.90
CA ASP A 612 4.74 2.26 27.17
C ASP A 612 4.74 2.75 25.70
N ILE A 613 5.90 2.88 25.07
CA ILE A 613 6.05 3.30 23.67
C ILE A 613 6.93 2.31 22.92
N TYR A 614 6.41 1.79 21.82
CA TYR A 614 7.20 1.05 20.84
C TYR A 614 7.69 2.01 19.73
N HIS A 615 8.99 2.02 19.54
CA HIS A 615 9.73 2.84 18.58
C HIS A 615 10.02 2.03 17.30
N THR A 616 9.48 2.47 16.17
CA THR A 616 9.68 1.76 14.88
C THR A 616 11.06 2.03 14.28
N GLY A 617 11.68 3.17 14.60
CA GLY A 617 12.86 3.71 13.95
C GLY A 617 12.60 4.30 12.55
N ASP A 618 11.34 4.48 12.16
CA ASP A 618 10.93 5.10 10.89
C ASP A 618 10.40 6.52 11.13
N GLN A 619 10.85 7.48 10.32
CA GLN A 619 10.47 8.89 10.40
C GLN A 619 9.38 9.21 9.37
N ALA A 620 8.39 9.99 9.79
CA ALA A 620 7.35 10.52 8.92
C ALA A 620 6.89 11.90 9.40
N TRP A 621 6.18 12.61 8.53
CA TRP A 621 5.36 13.76 8.91
C TRP A 621 3.89 13.47 8.59
N ARG A 622 2.98 14.16 9.27
CA ARG A 622 1.53 14.02 9.08
C ARG A 622 0.97 15.30 8.46
N ASP A 623 0.15 15.17 7.42
CA ASP A 623 -0.55 16.30 6.81
C ASP A 623 -1.84 16.69 7.56
N GLU A 624 -2.50 17.76 7.12
CA GLU A 624 -3.73 18.29 7.75
C GLU A 624 -4.92 17.31 7.66
N ASP A 625 -4.92 16.42 6.67
CA ASP A 625 -5.94 15.38 6.47
C ASP A 625 -5.64 14.09 7.26
N GLY A 626 -4.51 14.06 7.96
CA GLY A 626 -4.06 12.94 8.79
C GLY A 626 -3.29 11.85 8.05
N TYR A 627 -2.85 12.09 6.82
CA TYR A 627 -2.01 11.16 6.05
C TYR A 627 -0.55 11.24 6.48
N TYR A 628 0.11 10.09 6.51
CA TYR A 628 1.50 9.95 6.93
C TYR A 628 2.40 9.82 5.70
N TRP A 629 3.48 10.60 5.69
CA TRP A 629 4.41 10.69 4.59
C TRP A 629 5.79 10.23 5.05
N TYR A 630 6.30 9.18 4.42
CA TYR A 630 7.57 8.57 4.81
C TYR A 630 8.75 9.50 4.50
N VAL A 631 9.65 9.67 5.45
CA VAL A 631 10.88 10.48 5.28
C VAL A 631 12.11 9.59 5.13
N GLY A 632 12.21 8.54 5.94
CA GLY A 632 13.37 7.66 5.99
C GLY A 632 13.52 6.98 7.34
N ARG A 633 14.57 6.19 7.49
CA ARG A 633 14.95 5.65 8.80
C ARG A 633 15.61 6.74 9.64
N THR A 634 15.40 6.70 10.96
CA THR A 634 16.03 7.64 11.91
C THR A 634 17.56 7.69 11.75
N ASP A 635 18.19 6.57 11.37
CA ASP A 635 19.64 6.46 11.14
C ASP A 635 20.10 6.78 9.70
N ASP A 636 19.19 6.87 8.73
CA ASP A 636 19.51 7.18 7.33
C ASP A 636 19.26 8.65 6.94
N VAL A 637 18.69 9.49 7.82
CA VAL A 637 18.48 10.92 7.56
C VAL A 637 19.84 11.63 7.38
N ILE A 638 20.03 12.23 6.20
CA ILE A 638 21.27 12.93 5.85
C ILE A 638 21.27 14.30 6.50
N LYS A 639 22.34 14.63 7.23
CA LYS A 639 22.53 15.96 7.84
C LYS A 639 23.57 16.75 7.07
N SER A 640 23.13 17.62 6.17
CA SER A 640 24.00 18.46 5.33
C SER A 640 23.83 19.94 5.65
N SER A 641 24.86 20.60 6.16
CA SER A 641 24.85 22.04 6.48
C SER A 641 23.68 22.47 7.41
N GLY A 642 23.29 21.60 8.35
CA GLY A 642 22.15 21.85 9.25
C GLY A 642 20.79 21.41 8.71
N TYR A 643 20.68 21.10 7.41
CA TYR A 643 19.45 20.57 6.81
C TYR A 643 19.32 19.07 7.07
N ARG A 644 18.12 18.63 7.46
CA ARG A 644 17.73 17.21 7.48
C ARG A 644 17.14 16.86 6.13
N ILE A 645 17.77 15.92 5.44
CA ILE A 645 17.43 15.56 4.08
C ILE A 645 17.04 14.08 4.09
N GLY A 646 15.78 13.80 3.75
CA GLY A 646 15.29 12.44 3.53
C GLY A 646 15.86 11.92 2.21
N PRO A 647 16.55 10.76 2.19
CA PRO A 647 17.10 10.21 0.95
C PRO A 647 16.01 9.88 -0.08
N PHE A 648 14.82 9.47 0.39
CA PHE A 648 13.73 9.02 -0.48
C PHE A 648 13.18 10.10 -1.42
N GLU A 649 13.10 11.35 -0.96
CA GLU A 649 12.62 12.46 -1.78
C GLU A 649 13.50 12.67 -3.02
N ILE A 650 14.81 12.52 -2.86
CA ILE A 650 15.78 12.67 -3.94
C ILE A 650 15.77 11.42 -4.84
N GLU A 651 15.67 10.23 -4.25
CA GLU A 651 15.53 8.98 -5.00
C GLU A 651 14.31 9.06 -5.93
N SER A 652 13.17 9.54 -5.45
CA SER A 652 11.92 9.66 -6.22
C SER A 652 12.08 10.53 -7.46
N VAL A 653 12.69 11.71 -7.32
CA VAL A 653 12.94 12.64 -8.44
C VAL A 653 13.96 12.06 -9.42
N ILE A 654 15.00 11.38 -8.96
CA ILE A 654 15.96 10.73 -9.86
C ILE A 654 15.30 9.58 -10.65
N MET A 655 14.36 8.87 -10.03
CA MET A 655 13.64 7.75 -10.66
C MET A 655 12.65 8.18 -11.76
N GLU A 656 12.35 9.48 -11.91
CA GLU A 656 11.57 10.02 -13.04
C GLU A 656 12.36 10.00 -14.36
N LEU A 657 13.69 9.95 -14.29
CA LEU A 657 14.54 9.95 -15.47
C LEU A 657 14.46 8.58 -16.19
N PRO A 658 14.15 8.55 -17.50
CA PRO A 658 13.80 7.30 -18.21
C PRO A 658 14.96 6.30 -18.32
N TYR A 659 16.19 6.79 -18.17
CA TYR A 659 17.42 5.99 -18.22
C TYR A 659 17.89 5.51 -16.83
N VAL A 660 17.20 5.85 -15.75
CA VAL A 660 17.49 5.36 -14.40
C VAL A 660 16.67 4.10 -14.13
N LEU A 661 17.36 3.01 -13.83
CA LEU A 661 16.73 1.74 -13.44
C LEU A 661 16.46 1.66 -11.93
N GLU A 662 17.45 2.02 -11.12
CA GLU A 662 17.37 2.10 -9.66
C GLU A 662 18.27 3.22 -9.13
N CYS A 663 17.92 3.79 -7.98
CA CYS A 663 18.74 4.78 -7.30
C CYS A 663 18.74 4.55 -5.79
N ALA A 664 19.88 4.80 -5.15
CA ALA A 664 20.01 4.87 -3.70
C ALA A 664 20.71 6.17 -3.31
N VAL A 665 20.12 6.90 -2.37
CA VAL A 665 20.68 8.15 -1.86
C VAL A 665 21.22 7.93 -0.44
N THR A 666 22.42 8.43 -0.21
CA THR A 666 23.13 8.33 1.08
C THR A 666 23.86 9.62 1.41
N GLY A 667 24.16 9.83 2.69
CA GLY A 667 25.04 10.90 3.13
C GLY A 667 26.48 10.41 3.12
N VAL A 668 27.38 11.17 2.50
CA VAL A 668 28.83 10.95 2.59
C VAL A 668 29.52 12.10 3.32
N PRO A 669 30.59 11.84 4.10
CA PRO A 669 31.27 12.89 4.85
C PRO A 669 31.75 14.04 3.96
N ASP A 670 31.55 15.27 4.42
CA ASP A 670 32.05 16.49 3.78
C ASP A 670 32.70 17.39 4.85
N PRO A 671 33.95 17.84 4.64
CA PRO A 671 34.70 18.61 5.64
C PRO A 671 34.03 19.92 6.09
N VAL A 672 33.17 20.49 5.25
CA VAL A 672 32.53 21.80 5.48
C VAL A 672 31.08 21.62 5.90
N ARG A 673 30.39 20.62 5.36
CA ARG A 673 28.94 20.46 5.48
C ARG A 673 28.51 19.36 6.44
N GLY A 674 29.48 18.67 7.05
CA GLY A 674 29.25 17.46 7.84
C GLY A 674 29.03 16.27 6.90
N GLN A 675 27.91 16.26 6.18
CA GLN A 675 27.65 15.33 5.09
C GLN A 675 27.19 16.07 3.83
N VAL A 676 27.31 15.42 2.67
CA VAL A 676 26.66 15.82 1.42
C VAL A 676 25.88 14.65 0.85
N VAL A 677 24.87 14.98 0.04
CA VAL A 677 24.03 13.99 -0.64
C VAL A 677 24.84 13.32 -1.76
N LYS A 678 24.89 11.98 -1.72
CA LYS A 678 25.39 11.10 -2.78
C LYS A 678 24.26 10.26 -3.34
N ALA A 679 24.10 10.26 -4.67
CA ALA A 679 23.23 9.35 -5.39
C ALA A 679 24.08 8.25 -6.05
N THR A 680 23.78 6.99 -5.74
CA THR A 680 24.31 5.82 -6.45
C THR A 680 23.22 5.31 -7.39
N VAL A 681 23.51 5.25 -8.69
CA VAL A 681 22.53 5.08 -9.76
C VAL A 681 22.88 3.85 -10.60
N VAL A 682 21.87 3.03 -10.87
CA VAL A 682 21.91 1.94 -11.86
C VAL A 682 21.17 2.42 -13.09
N LEU A 683 21.83 2.36 -14.25
CA LEU A 683 21.24 2.79 -15.52
C LEU A 683 20.45 1.66 -16.19
N THR A 684 19.52 2.02 -17.07
CA THR A 684 18.83 1.06 -17.93
C THR A 684 19.80 0.42 -18.94
N LYS A 685 19.52 -0.82 -19.34
CA LYS A 685 20.33 -1.55 -20.32
C LYS A 685 20.44 -0.74 -21.63
N GLY A 686 21.68 -0.54 -22.09
CA GLY A 686 21.99 0.23 -23.32
C GLY A 686 22.30 1.71 -23.09
N THR A 687 22.21 2.20 -21.85
CA THR A 687 22.65 3.55 -21.46
C THR A 687 24.03 3.49 -20.82
N GLU A 688 24.99 4.24 -21.35
CA GLU A 688 26.37 4.29 -20.84
C GLU A 688 26.58 5.46 -19.86
N PRO A 689 27.30 5.26 -18.74
CA PRO A 689 27.69 6.33 -17.82
C PRO A 689 28.47 7.47 -18.50
N SER A 690 28.11 8.73 -18.23
CA SER A 690 28.85 9.90 -18.71
C SER A 690 28.82 11.07 -17.72
N GLU A 691 29.76 12.01 -17.85
CA GLU A 691 29.77 13.25 -17.03
C GLU A 691 28.60 14.17 -17.39
N GLU A 692 28.14 14.12 -18.63
CA GLU A 692 26.96 14.82 -19.11
C GLU A 692 25.71 14.31 -18.36
N LEU A 693 25.54 12.98 -18.26
CA LEU A 693 24.44 12.37 -17.52
C LEU A 693 24.50 12.70 -16.01
N LYS A 694 25.69 12.74 -15.40
CA LYS A 694 25.80 13.19 -14.00
C LYS A 694 25.28 14.61 -13.83
N LYS A 695 25.71 15.53 -14.69
CA LYS A 695 25.26 16.94 -14.65
C LYS A 695 23.78 17.06 -14.92
N GLU A 696 23.23 16.25 -15.82
CA GLU A 696 21.81 16.17 -16.11
C GLU A 696 21.01 15.74 -14.88
N ILE A 697 21.38 14.62 -14.24
CA ILE A 697 20.74 14.16 -12.99
C ILE A 697 20.81 15.26 -11.91
N GLN A 698 21.99 15.86 -11.71
CA GLN A 698 22.16 16.94 -10.74
C GLN A 698 21.28 18.16 -11.04
N HIS A 699 21.20 18.54 -12.32
CA HIS A 699 20.40 19.68 -12.76
C HIS A 699 18.90 19.40 -12.64
N TYR A 700 18.48 18.20 -13.03
CA TYR A 700 17.10 17.74 -12.91
C TYR A 700 16.64 17.79 -11.46
N VAL A 701 17.41 17.23 -10.52
CA VAL A 701 17.07 17.28 -9.09
C VAL A 701 17.07 18.71 -8.56
N LYS A 702 18.00 19.59 -8.99
CA LYS A 702 18.01 21.01 -8.57
C LYS A 702 16.77 21.78 -8.98
N ILE A 703 16.14 21.42 -10.10
CA ILE A 703 14.94 22.09 -10.61
C ILE A 703 13.67 21.52 -9.95
N HIS A 704 13.65 20.22 -9.68
CA HIS A 704 12.46 19.51 -9.20
C HIS A 704 12.45 19.27 -7.68
N THR A 705 13.48 19.72 -6.96
CA THR A 705 13.53 19.72 -5.49
C THR A 705 14.09 21.04 -4.97
N ALA A 706 13.99 21.27 -3.66
CA ALA A 706 14.68 22.39 -3.05
C ALA A 706 16.21 22.33 -3.34
N PRO A 707 16.85 23.41 -3.84
CA PRO A 707 18.22 23.36 -4.37
C PRO A 707 19.32 22.89 -3.40
N TYR A 708 19.05 22.76 -2.11
CA TYR A 708 19.99 22.20 -1.14
C TYR A 708 19.98 20.66 -1.09
N LYS A 709 18.97 20.00 -1.67
CA LYS A 709 18.77 18.54 -1.64
C LYS A 709 19.48 17.80 -2.78
N TYR A 710 19.93 18.49 -3.82
CA TYR A 710 20.53 17.82 -4.98
C TYR A 710 21.76 16.98 -4.63
N PRO A 711 21.98 15.85 -5.33
CA PRO A 711 23.14 15.01 -5.12
C PRO A 711 24.41 15.72 -5.58
N ARG A 712 25.29 16.07 -4.63
CA ARG A 712 26.62 16.64 -4.95
C ARG A 712 27.55 15.59 -5.53
N VAL A 713 27.30 14.31 -5.24
CA VAL A 713 28.02 13.17 -5.78
C VAL A 713 27.03 12.28 -6.53
N VAL A 714 27.34 11.91 -7.77
CA VAL A 714 26.61 10.91 -8.55
C VAL A 714 27.60 9.81 -8.95
N GLU A 715 27.31 8.59 -8.54
CA GLU A 715 28.09 7.38 -8.83
C GLU A 715 27.25 6.40 -9.61
N PHE A 716 27.76 5.91 -10.74
CA PHE A 716 27.10 4.87 -11.52
C PHE A 716 27.65 3.49 -11.14
N VAL A 717 26.76 2.53 -10.92
CA VAL A 717 27.11 1.14 -10.57
C VAL A 717 26.26 0.17 -11.38
N ASP A 718 26.77 -1.04 -11.58
CA ASP A 718 26.04 -2.10 -12.28
C ASP A 718 24.84 -2.60 -11.46
N CYS A 719 24.96 -2.60 -10.13
CA CYS A 719 23.89 -3.00 -9.21
C CYS A 719 24.05 -2.32 -7.83
N LEU A 720 22.94 -2.10 -7.13
CA LEU A 720 22.94 -1.65 -5.74
C LEU A 720 23.17 -2.83 -4.78
N PRO A 721 23.92 -2.65 -3.68
CA PRO A 721 24.04 -3.66 -2.65
C PRO A 721 22.68 -3.86 -1.99
N LYS A 722 22.19 -5.10 -1.96
CA LYS A 722 20.89 -5.44 -1.43
C LYS A 722 21.00 -6.57 -0.42
N THR A 723 20.10 -6.57 0.56
CA THR A 723 19.87 -7.74 1.40
C THR A 723 19.32 -8.88 0.56
N ILE A 724 19.27 -10.08 1.14
CA ILE A 724 18.61 -11.23 0.54
C ILE A 724 17.11 -10.96 0.26
N SER A 725 16.50 -9.98 0.94
CA SER A 725 15.12 -9.49 0.69
C SER A 725 14.99 -8.49 -0.44
N GLY A 726 16.09 -8.08 -1.08
CA GLY A 726 16.09 -7.04 -2.09
C GLY A 726 16.09 -5.60 -1.53
N LYS A 727 16.20 -5.41 -0.21
CA LYS A 727 16.30 -4.07 0.40
C LYS A 727 17.70 -3.51 0.21
N ILE A 728 17.81 -2.26 -0.25
CA ILE A 728 19.11 -1.59 -0.44
C ILE A 728 19.86 -1.47 0.91
N ARG A 729 21.13 -1.88 0.94
CA ARG A 729 22.03 -1.75 2.10
C ARG A 729 22.78 -0.42 2.06
N ARG A 730 22.13 0.65 2.53
CA ARG A 730 22.71 2.02 2.53
C ARG A 730 24.00 2.15 3.34
N VAL A 731 24.20 1.35 4.40
CA VAL A 731 25.45 1.32 5.19
C VAL A 731 26.66 0.93 4.35
N GLU A 732 26.51 0.00 3.40
CA GLU A 732 27.60 -0.38 2.49
C GLU A 732 27.93 0.76 1.52
N LEU A 733 26.89 1.44 1.01
CA LEU A 733 27.03 2.59 0.11
C LEU A 733 27.71 3.81 0.78
N ARG A 734 27.58 3.93 2.11
CA ARG A 734 28.29 4.93 2.93
C ARG A 734 29.77 4.61 3.15
N GLY A 735 30.22 3.39 2.89
CA GLY A 735 31.59 2.95 3.13
C GLY A 735 31.89 2.63 4.61
N GLU A 736 30.87 2.52 5.47
CA GLU A 736 31.01 2.30 6.91
C GLU A 736 31.24 0.82 7.29
N SER A 737 31.30 -0.07 6.30
CA SER A 737 31.41 -1.54 6.50
C SER A 737 32.85 -2.07 6.59
N LYS A 738 33.84 -1.20 6.78
CA LYS A 738 35.24 -1.59 7.05
C LYS A 738 35.71 -1.01 8.39
N LYS A 739 35.28 -1.61 9.49
CA LYS A 739 36.03 -1.64 10.75
C LYS A 739 35.85 -2.98 11.44
#